data_AF-A0A9D2IFF6-F1
#
_entry.id   AF-A0A9D2IFF6-F1
#
_cell.length_a   1.000
_cell.length_b   1.000
_cell.length_c   1.000
_cell.angle_alpha   90.00
_cell.angle_beta   90.00
_cell.angle_gamma   90.00
#
_symmetry.space_group_name_H-M   'P 1'
#
loop_
_entity.id
_entity.type
_entity.pdbx_description
1 polymer ?
#
loop_
_entity_poly.entity_id
_entity_poly.type
_entity_poly.pdbx_seq_one_letter_code
_entity_poly.pdbx_strand_id
1 'polypeptide(L)'
;MKVSLQKQDSGRKKLSDTYNLKALFPQVAGEWDYDKNKEKPEDMYPYSGKKVYWTCAFNPEHKWKAVISNRTKRLQGCPICGKQRKSSFPEQAIYYYMKKVFPDCENRFRIGGWEIDIWIPTLKTGIEYNGIFHTLYQREELDARKKADITGLGIKLLTVWEEAGSLKETAVIQGTEILCRPDNEYRYMDRVIGLLFTMLRNSGKDGAEKEVDINVKRDHHYIRTLLVEGRKKNSIAAKYLELAKEWHKEANWPITPEMVEYGSGDLYTWQCAKGHVWKATPNKRTGRRDGCPFCSCHRVSNANRLSVVNPGVARMWLEDKKSGKTPADVSCHSGLVVLWKCERGHIWERSVKEMVRSGKCPYCSGRRILRETSLAAKYPKLAEQWDWDKNNSSPWETAPAGQAYVWWKCEKGHSWQARISNRSILKRGCPYCAGRYPLPGQNMADLYPQLAEEWNYEKNGRLGPSDFRPKSNKKVWWKCKRGHEWLAEIRSRAEGGKCPICRSRYVREGKSLVEVCPEAAKRWDYEKNEGLDPHTVSYGSDKKVWWRCIRYPDHQWRRRIDHEVSGKGCPYCAGIRVCRENSLASLFPELVREWDYEENKTLQPHDVLYNTRRSVGWICREGHRWKASVYSRTQKKRGCPVCKRRASL
;
A
#
# COMPACT_ATOMS: atom_id res chain seq x y z
N MET A 1 -13.41 -48.47 26.75
CA MET A 1 -12.97 -48.50 28.15
C MET A 1 -11.75 -47.60 28.29
N LYS A 2 -11.93 -46.44 28.93
CA LYS A 2 -10.86 -45.48 29.25
C LYS A 2 -10.26 -45.92 30.58
N VAL A 3 -8.98 -46.23 30.62
CA VAL A 3 -8.26 -46.49 31.89
C VAL A 3 -7.89 -45.14 32.51
N SER A 4 -8.41 -44.95 33.72
CA SER A 4 -8.21 -43.80 34.59
C SER A 4 -6.74 -43.53 34.91
N LEU A 5 -6.38 -42.24 34.85
CA LEU A 5 -5.21 -41.69 35.52
C LEU A 5 -5.39 -41.82 37.05
N GLN A 6 -4.63 -42.72 37.68
CA GLN A 6 -4.35 -42.60 39.10
C GLN A 6 -3.32 -41.49 39.29
N LYS A 7 -3.75 -40.40 39.94
CA LYS A 7 -2.87 -39.37 40.49
C LYS A 7 -2.02 -40.01 41.59
N GLN A 8 -0.71 -40.08 41.40
CA GLN A 8 0.21 -40.19 42.54
C GLN A 8 0.43 -38.81 43.15
N ASP A 9 0.17 -38.79 44.44
CA ASP A 9 0.14 -37.66 45.35
C ASP A 9 1.57 -37.15 45.61
N SER A 10 1.98 -36.06 44.95
CA SER A 10 3.25 -35.39 45.24
C SER A 10 3.07 -34.50 46.47
N GLY A 11 3.21 -35.07 47.67
CA GLY A 11 3.25 -34.31 48.91
C GLY A 11 4.25 -33.15 48.80
N ARG A 12 3.80 -31.91 49.09
CA ARG A 12 4.70 -30.75 49.14
C ARG A 12 5.77 -31.01 50.20
N LYS A 13 7.02 -31.26 49.78
CA LYS A 13 8.18 -31.37 50.68
C LYS A 13 8.20 -30.16 51.62
N LYS A 14 8.16 -30.41 52.93
CA LYS A 14 8.28 -29.35 53.96
C LYS A 14 9.70 -28.79 53.94
N LEU A 15 9.83 -27.52 54.34
CA LEU A 15 11.15 -26.90 54.48
C LEU A 15 11.92 -27.64 55.58
N SER A 16 13.17 -27.98 55.33
CA SER A 16 14.06 -28.65 56.29
C SER A 16 15.51 -28.22 56.05
N ASP A 17 16.42 -28.61 56.95
CA ASP A 17 17.86 -28.35 56.83
C ASP A 17 18.46 -28.95 55.54
N THR A 18 17.83 -30.00 55.01
CA THR A 18 18.20 -30.68 53.76
C THR A 18 17.37 -30.24 52.55
N TYR A 19 16.32 -29.44 52.74
CA TYR A 19 15.40 -29.01 51.70
C TYR A 19 15.04 -27.52 51.82
N ASN A 20 16.03 -26.67 51.57
CA ASN A 20 15.92 -25.22 51.46
C ASN A 20 16.85 -24.69 50.34
N LEU A 21 16.73 -23.40 50.00
CA LEU A 21 17.49 -22.80 48.89
C LEU A 21 19.01 -22.92 49.11
N LYS A 22 19.52 -22.76 50.33
CA LYS A 22 20.96 -22.89 50.60
C LYS A 22 21.45 -24.33 50.51
N ALA A 23 20.71 -25.27 51.08
CA ALA A 23 21.07 -26.68 51.10
C ALA A 23 21.10 -27.29 49.68
N LEU A 24 20.15 -26.90 48.82
CA LEU A 24 20.05 -27.44 47.46
C LEU A 24 20.79 -26.62 46.41
N PHE A 25 21.00 -25.32 46.63
CA PHE A 25 21.66 -24.42 45.68
C PHE A 25 22.65 -23.48 46.38
N PRO A 26 23.73 -23.99 46.98
CA PRO A 26 24.67 -23.19 47.78
C PRO A 26 25.32 -22.06 46.97
N GLN A 27 25.60 -22.29 45.68
CA GLN A 27 26.18 -21.29 44.78
C GLN A 27 25.20 -20.13 44.48
N VAL A 28 23.90 -20.45 44.31
CA VAL A 28 22.86 -19.44 44.09
C VAL A 28 22.61 -18.67 45.38
N ALA A 29 22.62 -19.35 46.53
CA ALA A 29 22.53 -18.71 47.84
C ALA A 29 23.71 -17.77 48.12
N GLY A 30 24.90 -18.05 47.58
CA GLY A 30 26.06 -17.15 47.64
C GLY A 30 25.88 -15.82 46.91
N GLU A 31 24.90 -15.71 46.02
CA GLU A 31 24.53 -14.47 45.33
C GLU A 31 23.37 -13.72 46.01
N TRP A 32 22.98 -14.14 47.22
CA TRP A 32 21.92 -13.47 47.97
C TRP A 32 22.36 -12.07 48.42
N ASP A 33 21.53 -11.06 48.16
CA ASP A 33 21.77 -9.71 48.69
C ASP A 33 21.25 -9.62 50.13
N TYR A 34 22.13 -9.86 51.11
CA TYR A 34 21.80 -9.85 52.54
C TYR A 34 21.43 -8.46 53.07
N ASP A 35 21.85 -7.38 52.41
CA ASP A 35 21.51 -6.01 52.82
C ASP A 35 20.08 -5.64 52.40
N LYS A 36 19.62 -6.16 51.25
CA LYS A 36 18.31 -5.79 50.67
C LYS A 36 17.20 -6.80 50.93
N ASN A 37 17.52 -8.03 51.33
CA ASN A 37 16.53 -9.05 51.67
C ASN A 37 16.47 -9.24 53.19
N LYS A 38 15.25 -9.30 53.75
CA LYS A 38 15.06 -9.51 55.19
C LYS A 38 15.18 -10.98 55.59
N GLU A 39 14.83 -11.88 54.67
CA GLU A 39 14.85 -13.32 54.92
C GLU A 39 16.15 -13.98 54.42
N LYS A 40 16.48 -15.13 55.01
CA LYS A 40 17.70 -15.86 54.68
C LYS A 40 17.42 -17.00 53.67
N PRO A 41 18.39 -17.39 52.83
CA PRO A 41 18.23 -18.52 51.90
C PRO A 41 17.80 -19.84 52.56
N GLU A 42 18.20 -20.09 53.80
CA GLU A 42 17.86 -21.26 54.61
C GLU A 42 16.35 -21.35 54.92
N ASP A 43 15.67 -20.21 54.96
CA ASP A 43 14.24 -20.11 55.24
C ASP A 43 13.38 -20.18 53.97
N MET A 44 14.01 -20.32 52.80
CA MET A 44 13.33 -20.20 51.51
C MET A 44 13.19 -21.53 50.79
N TYR A 45 12.01 -21.77 50.25
CA TYR A 45 11.79 -22.89 49.32
C TYR A 45 12.63 -22.70 48.04
N PRO A 46 13.40 -23.72 47.61
CA PRO A 46 14.33 -23.62 46.49
C PRO A 46 13.70 -23.24 45.15
N TYR A 47 12.40 -23.50 44.95
CA TYR A 47 11.68 -23.20 43.70
C TYR A 47 10.55 -22.18 43.91
N SER A 48 10.68 -21.31 44.91
CA SER A 48 9.65 -20.34 45.25
C SER A 48 9.39 -19.33 44.12
N GLY A 49 8.14 -18.89 44.00
CA GLY A 49 7.72 -17.75 43.17
C GLY A 49 8.07 -16.38 43.76
N LYS A 50 8.69 -16.35 44.95
CA LYS A 50 9.05 -15.13 45.66
C LYS A 50 10.18 -14.38 44.94
N LYS A 51 10.03 -13.05 44.85
CA LYS A 51 11.03 -12.14 44.26
C LYS A 51 11.94 -11.57 45.35
N VAL A 52 13.24 -11.72 45.15
CA VAL A 52 14.29 -11.28 46.07
C VAL A 52 15.41 -10.59 45.30
N TYR A 53 16.26 -9.85 46.00
CA TYR A 53 17.44 -9.20 45.42
C TYR A 53 18.64 -10.14 45.38
N TRP A 54 19.42 -10.02 44.32
CA TRP A 54 20.62 -10.80 44.07
C TRP A 54 21.77 -9.85 43.78
N THR A 55 22.96 -10.22 44.24
CA THR A 55 24.23 -9.56 43.97
C THR A 55 25.09 -10.51 43.14
N CYS A 56 25.69 -10.01 42.07
CA CYS A 56 26.44 -10.87 41.16
C CYS A 56 27.74 -11.32 41.83
N ALA A 57 28.01 -12.63 41.80
CA ALA A 57 29.26 -13.20 42.31
C ALA A 57 30.51 -12.67 41.59
N PHE A 58 30.37 -12.20 40.34
CA PHE A 58 31.50 -11.71 39.52
C PHE A 58 31.70 -10.19 39.59
N ASN A 59 30.65 -9.43 39.90
CA ASN A 59 30.75 -7.98 40.07
C ASN A 59 29.73 -7.53 41.13
N PRO A 60 30.18 -7.23 42.36
CA PRO A 60 29.31 -6.83 43.47
C PRO A 60 28.43 -5.60 43.20
N GLU A 61 28.78 -4.76 42.22
CA GLU A 61 27.97 -3.61 41.79
C GLU A 61 26.73 -4.03 40.99
N HIS A 62 26.72 -5.23 40.42
CA HIS A 62 25.59 -5.75 39.66
C HIS A 62 24.55 -6.36 40.62
N LYS A 63 23.60 -5.52 41.05
CA LYS A 63 22.46 -5.91 41.90
C LYS A 63 21.16 -5.92 41.10
N TRP A 64 20.36 -6.98 41.20
CA TRP A 64 19.08 -7.08 40.48
C TRP A 64 18.02 -7.85 41.26
N LYS A 65 16.75 -7.67 40.90
CA LYS A 65 15.62 -8.35 41.53
C LYS A 65 15.09 -9.47 40.63
N ALA A 66 15.01 -10.69 41.14
CA ALA A 66 14.50 -11.85 40.39
C ALA A 66 13.76 -12.86 41.28
N VAL A 67 12.92 -13.68 40.65
CA VAL A 67 12.20 -14.78 41.32
C VAL A 67 13.18 -15.92 41.63
N ILE A 68 13.07 -16.55 42.81
CA ILE A 68 13.93 -17.67 43.22
C ILE A 68 13.89 -18.81 42.18
N SER A 69 12.70 -19.23 41.73
CA SER A 69 12.58 -20.25 40.68
C SER A 69 13.17 -19.86 39.32
N ASN A 70 13.36 -18.56 39.02
CA ASN A 70 14.09 -18.17 37.81
C ASN A 70 15.59 -18.47 37.95
N ARG A 71 16.15 -18.33 39.16
CA ARG A 71 17.56 -18.61 39.45
C ARG A 71 17.84 -20.11 39.57
N THR A 72 16.89 -20.87 40.12
CA THR A 72 17.07 -22.31 40.40
C THR A 72 16.47 -23.21 39.32
N LYS A 73 15.18 -23.05 38.97
CA LYS A 73 14.50 -23.88 37.96
C LYS A 73 14.81 -23.45 36.51
N ARG A 74 14.97 -22.15 36.27
CA ARG A 74 15.24 -21.60 34.92
C ARG A 74 16.69 -21.16 34.71
N LEU A 75 17.54 -21.33 35.73
CA LEU A 75 18.99 -21.11 35.68
C LEU A 75 19.40 -19.74 35.11
N GLN A 76 18.60 -18.70 35.33
CA GLN A 76 18.91 -17.35 34.84
C GLN A 76 19.99 -16.70 35.73
N GLY A 77 21.09 -16.26 35.13
CA GLY A 77 22.18 -15.54 35.80
C GLY A 77 21.99 -14.02 35.85
N CYS A 78 23.08 -13.29 36.11
CA CYS A 78 23.07 -11.83 36.16
C CYS A 78 22.65 -11.21 34.81
N PRO A 79 21.52 -10.48 34.76
CA PRO A 79 21.01 -9.91 33.51
C PRO A 79 21.86 -8.74 33.02
N ILE A 80 22.67 -8.12 33.88
CA ILE A 80 23.58 -7.04 33.52
C ILE A 80 24.81 -7.61 32.80
N CYS A 81 25.41 -8.67 33.35
CA CYS A 81 26.45 -9.43 32.66
C CYS A 81 25.92 -10.05 31.35
N GLY A 82 24.70 -10.57 31.35
CA GLY A 82 24.05 -11.11 30.16
C GLY A 82 23.78 -10.06 29.08
N LYS A 83 23.51 -8.81 29.44
CA LYS A 83 23.35 -7.69 28.49
C LYS A 83 24.68 -7.25 27.86
N GLN A 84 25.80 -7.45 28.54
CA GLN A 84 27.13 -7.10 28.05
C GLN A 84 27.72 -8.15 27.08
N ARG A 85 27.14 -9.36 27.02
CA ARG A 85 27.68 -10.51 26.27
C ARG A 85 26.78 -10.92 25.10
N LYS A 86 26.85 -10.19 23.98
CA LYS A 86 26.32 -10.68 22.68
C LYS A 86 27.41 -11.08 21.66
N SER A 87 28.68 -10.97 22.02
CA SER A 87 29.80 -11.75 21.47
C SER A 87 30.92 -11.77 22.50
N SER A 88 31.48 -12.93 22.80
CA SER A 88 32.61 -13.02 23.72
C SER A 88 33.89 -12.48 23.04
N PHE A 89 34.82 -11.92 23.82
CA PHE A 89 36.13 -11.49 23.29
C PHE A 89 36.89 -12.65 22.59
N PRO A 90 36.85 -13.89 23.11
CA PRO A 90 37.40 -15.06 22.42
C PRO A 90 36.87 -15.29 21.00
N GLU A 91 35.55 -15.24 20.77
CA GLU A 91 34.96 -15.37 19.42
C GLU A 91 35.53 -14.33 18.44
N GLN A 92 35.66 -13.08 18.90
CA GLN A 92 36.17 -11.98 18.07
C GLN A 92 37.67 -12.09 17.81
N ALA A 93 38.45 -12.56 18.79
CA ALA A 93 39.86 -12.83 18.62
C ALA A 93 40.06 -13.94 17.58
N ILE A 94 39.35 -15.08 17.69
CA ILE A 94 39.44 -16.16 16.70
C ILE A 94 39.03 -15.65 15.32
N TYR A 95 37.90 -14.93 15.20
CA TYR A 95 37.45 -14.38 13.93
C TYR A 95 38.49 -13.46 13.28
N TYR A 96 39.08 -12.54 14.04
CA TYR A 96 40.08 -11.60 13.55
C TYR A 96 41.30 -12.32 12.94
N TYR A 97 41.82 -13.36 13.60
CA TYR A 97 42.95 -14.12 13.07
C TYR A 97 42.56 -15.04 11.90
N MET A 98 41.41 -15.70 11.96
CA MET A 98 40.91 -16.52 10.85
C MET A 98 40.71 -15.68 9.58
N LYS A 99 40.18 -14.45 9.70
CA LYS A 99 39.95 -13.54 8.58
C LYS A 99 41.23 -13.10 7.86
N LYS A 100 42.37 -13.06 8.56
CA LYS A 100 43.68 -12.74 7.96
C LYS A 100 44.16 -13.83 6.99
N VAL A 101 43.77 -15.08 7.22
CA VAL A 101 44.17 -16.23 6.41
C VAL A 101 43.08 -16.63 5.42
N PHE A 102 41.82 -16.56 5.84
CA PHE A 102 40.63 -16.91 5.09
C PHE A 102 39.76 -15.65 4.91
N PRO A 103 39.97 -14.86 3.84
CA PRO A 103 39.22 -13.63 3.62
C PRO A 103 37.71 -13.82 3.45
N ASP A 104 37.27 -15.04 3.11
CA ASP A 104 35.86 -15.44 3.00
C ASP A 104 35.23 -15.79 4.36
N CYS A 105 35.98 -15.76 5.46
CA CYS A 105 35.48 -16.09 6.79
C CYS A 105 34.38 -15.12 7.26
N GLU A 106 33.29 -15.67 7.79
CA GLU A 106 32.12 -14.94 8.29
C GLU A 106 31.91 -15.17 9.80
N ASN A 107 31.31 -14.19 10.48
CA ASN A 107 30.99 -14.27 11.92
C ASN A 107 29.46 -14.36 12.11
N ARG A 108 29.00 -15.17 13.07
CA ARG A 108 27.58 -15.44 13.37
C ARG A 108 26.77 -15.90 12.16
N PHE A 109 27.34 -16.80 11.38
CA PHE A 109 26.69 -17.34 10.20
C PHE A 109 25.51 -18.22 10.59
N ARG A 110 24.38 -18.11 9.87
CA ARG A 110 23.16 -18.86 10.19
C ARG A 110 22.83 -19.87 9.12
N ILE A 111 22.64 -21.12 9.53
CA ILE A 111 22.27 -22.23 8.65
C ILE A 111 21.44 -23.27 9.40
N GLY A 112 20.40 -23.80 8.74
CA GLY A 112 19.57 -24.87 9.33
C GLY A 112 18.88 -24.49 10.66
N GLY A 113 18.66 -23.20 10.92
CA GLY A 113 18.11 -22.70 12.19
C GLY A 113 19.13 -22.54 13.33
N TRP A 114 20.40 -22.89 13.09
CA TRP A 114 21.51 -22.74 14.01
C TRP A 114 22.39 -21.54 13.64
N GLU A 115 23.03 -20.95 14.65
CA GLU A 115 24.06 -19.90 14.50
C GLU A 115 25.43 -20.55 14.77
N ILE A 116 26.40 -20.32 13.90
CA ILE A 116 27.79 -20.76 14.02
C ILE A 116 28.64 -19.51 14.29
N ASP A 117 29.46 -19.51 15.33
CA ASP A 117 30.24 -18.33 15.72
C ASP A 117 31.15 -17.84 14.58
N ILE A 118 31.84 -18.78 13.93
CA ILE A 118 32.75 -18.48 12.82
C ILE A 118 32.58 -19.53 11.72
N TRP A 119 32.33 -19.07 10.50
CA TRP A 119 32.13 -19.90 9.31
C TRP A 119 33.23 -19.65 8.29
N ILE A 120 33.82 -20.73 7.76
CA ILE A 120 34.85 -20.68 6.71
C ILE A 120 34.29 -21.46 5.50
N PRO A 121 33.64 -20.77 4.55
CA PRO A 121 33.01 -21.38 3.38
C PRO A 121 33.95 -22.28 2.58
N THR A 122 35.16 -21.78 2.29
CA THR A 122 36.17 -22.48 1.47
C THR A 122 36.51 -23.86 2.03
N LEU A 123 36.58 -24.01 3.35
CA LEU A 123 36.89 -25.28 4.01
C LEU A 123 35.65 -26.11 4.35
N LYS A 124 34.45 -25.53 4.18
CA LYS A 124 33.19 -26.02 4.75
C LYS A 124 33.32 -26.36 6.24
N THR A 125 33.99 -25.47 6.98
CA THR A 125 34.28 -25.68 8.41
C THR A 125 33.70 -24.54 9.24
N GLY A 126 32.96 -24.88 10.29
CA GLY A 126 32.53 -23.97 11.35
C GLY A 126 33.40 -24.09 12.59
N ILE A 127 33.58 -23.00 13.33
CA ILE A 127 34.23 -22.97 14.64
C ILE A 127 33.24 -22.40 15.64
N GLU A 128 33.06 -23.10 16.76
CA GLU A 128 32.23 -22.70 17.90
C GLU A 128 33.09 -22.48 19.13
N TYR A 129 32.83 -21.41 19.88
CA TYR A 129 33.50 -21.12 21.14
C TYR A 129 32.54 -21.25 22.34
N ASN A 130 32.66 -22.37 23.06
CA ASN A 130 31.86 -22.67 24.23
C ASN A 130 32.61 -22.25 25.50
N GLY A 131 32.21 -21.11 26.05
CA GLY A 131 32.71 -20.66 27.36
C GLY A 131 32.27 -21.57 28.52
N ILE A 132 32.83 -21.33 29.70
CA ILE A 132 32.68 -22.17 30.91
C ILE A 132 31.22 -22.38 31.35
N PHE A 133 30.32 -21.51 30.88
CA PHE A 133 28.89 -21.56 31.14
C PHE A 133 28.16 -22.72 30.46
N HIS A 134 28.68 -23.27 29.37
CA HIS A 134 28.06 -24.45 28.74
C HIS A 134 28.13 -25.67 29.67
N THR A 135 29.28 -25.85 30.33
CA THR A 135 29.52 -26.88 31.35
C THR A 135 28.73 -26.59 32.63
N LEU A 136 28.69 -25.33 33.08
CA LEU A 136 27.96 -24.94 34.31
C LEU A 136 26.43 -25.06 34.19
N TYR A 137 25.87 -24.98 32.99
CA TYR A 137 24.42 -25.05 32.75
C TYR A 137 23.96 -26.35 32.09
N GLN A 138 24.79 -27.40 32.06
CA GLN A 138 24.44 -28.73 31.55
C GLN A 138 23.85 -28.69 30.13
N ARG A 139 24.47 -27.93 29.21
CA ARG A 139 24.01 -27.75 27.82
C ARG A 139 24.40 -28.88 26.86
N GLU A 140 24.97 -29.95 27.39
CA GLU A 140 25.55 -31.08 26.63
C GLU A 140 24.59 -31.64 25.56
N GLU A 141 23.32 -31.87 25.89
CA GLU A 141 22.33 -32.37 24.92
C GLU A 141 22.04 -31.39 23.77
N LEU A 142 22.01 -30.08 24.08
CA LEU A 142 21.76 -29.04 23.09
C LEU A 142 22.96 -28.90 22.14
N ASP A 143 24.17 -28.92 22.70
CA ASP A 143 25.42 -28.79 21.97
C ASP A 143 25.67 -30.03 21.10
N ALA A 144 25.35 -31.23 21.62
CA ALA A 144 25.38 -32.47 20.85
C ALA A 144 24.37 -32.45 19.68
N ARG A 145 23.15 -31.95 19.90
CA ARG A 145 22.15 -31.79 18.82
C ARG A 145 22.61 -30.80 17.77
N LYS A 146 23.12 -29.64 18.18
CA LYS A 146 23.68 -28.63 17.27
C LYS A 146 24.82 -29.23 16.43
N LYS A 147 25.73 -29.97 17.05
CA LYS A 147 26.83 -30.66 16.37
C LYS A 147 26.32 -31.69 15.35
N ALA A 148 25.33 -32.50 15.71
CA ALA A 148 24.73 -33.48 14.83
C ALA A 148 24.03 -32.84 13.62
N ASP A 149 23.20 -31.82 13.85
CA ASP A 149 22.46 -31.11 12.80
C ASP A 149 23.40 -30.43 11.80
N ILE A 150 24.43 -29.74 12.29
CA ILE A 150 25.43 -29.05 11.45
C ILE A 150 26.28 -30.06 10.68
N THR A 151 26.72 -31.15 11.32
CA THR A 151 27.50 -32.20 10.65
C THR A 151 26.66 -32.92 9.59
N GLY A 152 25.35 -33.10 9.83
CA GLY A 152 24.40 -33.66 8.87
C GLY A 152 24.24 -32.83 7.60
N LEU A 153 24.57 -31.52 7.64
CA LEU A 153 24.63 -30.64 6.48
C LEU A 153 25.96 -30.72 5.71
N GLY A 154 26.84 -31.65 6.08
CA GLY A 154 28.17 -31.82 5.46
C GLY A 154 29.18 -30.76 5.90
N ILE A 155 28.94 -30.10 7.04
CA ILE A 155 29.82 -29.08 7.62
C ILE A 155 30.67 -29.70 8.72
N LYS A 156 32.00 -29.52 8.65
CA LYS A 156 32.89 -29.89 9.76
C LYS A 156 32.76 -28.84 10.86
N LEU A 157 32.46 -29.25 12.09
CA LEU A 157 32.39 -28.34 13.24
C LEU A 157 33.59 -28.56 14.17
N LEU A 158 34.36 -27.51 14.42
CA LEU A 158 35.40 -27.47 15.45
C LEU A 158 34.85 -26.73 16.67
N THR A 159 35.08 -27.25 17.86
CA THR A 159 34.55 -26.65 19.09
C THR A 159 35.66 -26.36 20.09
N VAL A 160 35.70 -25.16 20.64
CA VAL A 160 36.59 -24.80 21.74
C VAL A 160 35.79 -24.78 23.04
N TRP A 161 36.27 -25.48 24.07
CA TRP A 161 35.63 -25.56 25.37
C TRP A 161 36.52 -24.95 26.46
N GLU A 162 35.96 -24.07 27.27
CA GLU A 162 36.60 -23.64 28.51
C GLU A 162 36.33 -24.65 29.65
N GLU A 163 37.40 -25.12 30.29
CA GLU A 163 37.32 -26.09 31.39
C GLU A 163 37.84 -25.51 32.71
N ALA A 164 37.17 -25.84 33.83
CA ALA A 164 37.45 -25.28 35.16
C ALA A 164 38.67 -25.90 35.90
N GLY A 165 39.34 -26.90 35.31
CA GLY A 165 40.53 -27.60 35.85
C GLY A 165 40.49 -29.09 35.45
N SER A 166 41.52 -29.77 34.96
CA SER A 166 42.87 -30.01 35.52
C SER A 166 43.87 -30.32 34.39
N LEU A 167 43.85 -29.49 33.33
CA LEU A 167 44.74 -29.63 32.18
C LEU A 167 46.20 -29.34 32.56
N LYS A 168 47.12 -30.23 32.15
CA LYS A 168 48.58 -30.02 32.29
C LYS A 168 49.11 -28.91 31.38
N GLU A 169 48.47 -28.70 30.22
CA GLU A 169 48.79 -27.65 29.24
C GLU A 169 47.69 -26.58 29.19
N THR A 170 47.96 -25.42 28.59
CA THR A 170 47.01 -24.29 28.50
C THR A 170 45.83 -24.58 27.57
N ALA A 171 46.05 -25.36 26.50
CA ALA A 171 44.99 -25.90 25.65
C ALA A 171 45.46 -27.18 24.94
N VAL A 172 44.56 -28.14 24.74
CA VAL A 172 44.84 -29.45 24.12
C VAL A 172 43.77 -29.83 23.10
N ILE A 173 44.16 -30.58 22.06
CA ILE A 173 43.24 -31.09 21.03
C ILE A 173 42.69 -32.45 21.46
N GLN A 174 41.38 -32.62 21.37
CA GLN A 174 40.66 -33.89 21.51
C GLN A 174 39.72 -34.09 20.31
N GLY A 175 40.20 -34.76 19.26
CA GLY A 175 39.42 -35.01 18.05
C GLY A 175 39.06 -33.72 17.29
N THR A 176 37.78 -33.32 17.31
CA THR A 176 37.29 -32.06 16.71
C THR A 176 37.19 -30.91 17.72
N GLU A 177 37.67 -31.14 18.94
CA GLU A 177 37.47 -30.24 20.06
C GLU A 177 38.81 -29.76 20.62
N ILE A 178 38.81 -28.55 21.17
CA ILE A 178 39.95 -27.98 21.89
C ILE A 178 39.49 -27.69 23.30
N LEU A 179 40.07 -28.37 24.28
CA LEU A 179 39.86 -28.04 25.68
C LEU A 179 40.89 -27.00 26.09
N CYS A 180 40.47 -25.89 26.68
CA CYS A 180 41.35 -24.81 27.10
C CYS A 180 41.06 -24.36 28.52
N ARG A 181 42.13 -23.96 29.23
CA ARG A 181 42.03 -23.38 30.56
C ARG A 181 42.02 -21.86 30.43
N PRO A 182 40.89 -21.18 30.70
CA PRO A 182 40.84 -19.73 30.58
C PRO A 182 41.70 -19.06 31.65
N ASP A 183 42.30 -17.92 31.29
CA ASP A 183 42.97 -17.01 32.22
C ASP A 183 42.45 -15.58 32.04
N ASN A 184 42.54 -14.78 33.11
CA ASN A 184 41.99 -13.43 33.15
C ASN A 184 42.69 -12.44 32.19
N GLU A 185 43.85 -12.81 31.63
CA GLU A 185 44.61 -12.01 30.67
C GLU A 185 44.46 -12.52 29.22
N TYR A 186 43.62 -13.54 28.99
CA TYR A 186 43.42 -14.20 27.69
C TYR A 186 44.71 -14.77 27.05
N ARG A 187 45.75 -15.06 27.84
CA ARG A 187 47.03 -15.58 27.33
C ARG A 187 46.86 -16.96 26.68
N TYR A 188 45.89 -17.75 27.14
CA TYR A 188 45.51 -19.03 26.56
C TYR A 188 45.05 -18.93 25.09
N MET A 189 44.54 -17.77 24.66
CA MET A 189 43.98 -17.59 23.32
C MET A 189 45.03 -17.72 22.21
N ASP A 190 46.29 -17.34 22.46
CA ASP A 190 47.37 -17.50 21.49
C ASP A 190 47.54 -18.99 21.12
N ARG A 191 47.52 -19.85 22.14
CA ARG A 191 47.61 -21.30 21.98
C ARG A 191 46.36 -21.87 21.32
N VAL A 192 45.17 -21.45 21.74
CA VAL A 192 43.89 -21.92 21.13
C VAL A 192 43.84 -21.61 19.64
N ILE A 193 44.15 -20.37 19.25
CA ILE A 193 44.15 -19.95 17.85
C ILE A 193 45.21 -20.72 17.06
N GLY A 194 46.40 -20.92 17.63
CA GLY A 194 47.45 -21.75 17.03
C GLY A 194 47.00 -23.20 16.79
N LEU A 195 46.35 -23.82 17.77
CA LEU A 195 45.82 -25.18 17.65
C LEU A 195 44.69 -25.27 16.62
N LEU A 196 43.80 -24.26 16.53
CA LEU A 196 42.78 -24.19 15.49
C LEU A 196 43.43 -24.18 14.10
N PHE A 197 44.47 -23.36 13.88
CA PHE A 197 45.20 -23.39 12.62
C PHE A 197 45.84 -24.75 12.35
N THR A 198 46.41 -25.42 13.35
CA THR A 198 46.94 -26.79 13.21
C THR A 198 45.85 -27.79 12.79
N MET A 199 44.66 -27.73 13.40
CA MET A 199 43.53 -28.60 13.07
C MET A 199 42.97 -28.34 11.67
N LEU A 200 43.04 -27.09 11.20
CA LEU A 200 42.66 -26.71 9.83
C LEU A 200 43.72 -27.18 8.82
N ARG A 201 45.02 -27.09 9.13
CA ARG A 201 46.13 -27.59 8.29
C ARG A 201 46.09 -29.10 8.06
N ASN A 202 45.80 -29.87 9.11
CA ASN A 202 45.74 -31.34 9.04
C ASN A 202 44.50 -31.87 8.28
N SER A 203 43.69 -31.02 7.66
CA SER A 203 42.47 -31.40 6.95
C SER A 203 42.66 -31.72 5.46
N GLY A 204 43.89 -31.60 4.93
CA GLY A 204 44.24 -31.98 3.56
C GLY A 204 43.62 -31.12 2.45
N LYS A 205 43.10 -29.94 2.79
CA LYS A 205 42.55 -28.96 1.84
C LYS A 205 43.46 -27.73 1.83
N ASP A 206 44.04 -27.42 0.67
CA ASP A 206 45.01 -26.33 0.49
C ASP A 206 44.47 -24.98 0.99
N GLY A 207 45.32 -24.27 1.75
CA GLY A 207 45.02 -22.92 2.24
C GLY A 207 45.68 -22.47 3.55
N ALA A 208 46.59 -23.23 4.16
CA ALA A 208 47.11 -22.91 5.50
C ALA A 208 48.65 -23.02 5.67
N GLU A 209 49.43 -22.74 4.61
CA GLU A 209 50.90 -22.64 4.69
C GLU A 209 51.41 -21.30 5.23
N LYS A 210 50.55 -20.28 5.38
CA LYS A 210 50.96 -18.99 5.94
C LYS A 210 51.19 -19.11 7.45
N GLU A 211 52.40 -18.79 7.88
CA GLU A 211 52.67 -18.46 9.27
C GLU A 211 51.89 -17.20 9.66
N VAL A 212 51.09 -17.31 10.71
CA VAL A 212 50.32 -16.19 11.25
C VAL A 212 51.00 -15.75 12.53
N ASP A 213 51.40 -14.48 12.60
CA ASP A 213 51.88 -13.86 13.82
C ASP A 213 50.70 -13.65 14.79
N ILE A 214 50.54 -14.59 15.72
CA ILE A 214 49.47 -14.60 16.73
C ILE A 214 50.00 -13.97 18.02
N ASN A 215 49.46 -12.80 18.37
CA ASN A 215 49.73 -12.14 19.64
C ASN A 215 48.47 -11.40 20.10
N VAL A 216 47.57 -12.12 20.79
CA VAL A 216 46.28 -11.60 21.24
C VAL A 216 46.47 -10.45 22.21
N LYS A 217 47.51 -10.46 23.05
CA LYS A 217 47.81 -9.37 24.00
C LYS A 217 48.14 -8.06 23.28
N ARG A 218 48.98 -8.10 22.23
CA ARG A 218 49.30 -6.94 21.38
C ARG A 218 48.06 -6.44 20.63
N ASP A 219 47.32 -7.37 20.04
CA ASP A 219 46.19 -7.04 19.16
C ASP A 219 44.89 -6.74 19.93
N HIS A 220 44.88 -6.94 21.26
CA HIS A 220 43.72 -6.81 22.15
C HIS A 220 43.00 -5.46 22.01
N HIS A 221 43.75 -4.35 21.94
CA HIS A 221 43.17 -3.01 21.79
C HIS A 221 42.43 -2.87 20.46
N TYR A 222 43.03 -3.35 19.36
CA TYR A 222 42.45 -3.28 18.03
C TYR A 222 41.20 -4.17 17.90
N ILE A 223 41.28 -5.41 18.39
CA ILE A 223 40.15 -6.35 18.44
C ILE A 223 38.98 -5.74 19.24
N ARG A 224 39.27 -5.00 20.32
CA ARG A 224 38.25 -4.26 21.06
C ARG A 224 37.71 -3.03 20.32
N THR A 225 38.50 -2.33 19.51
CA THR A 225 38.00 -1.19 18.73
C THR A 225 37.01 -1.61 17.63
N LEU A 226 37.16 -2.80 17.05
CA LEU A 226 36.19 -3.39 16.11
C LEU A 226 34.78 -3.56 16.74
N LEU A 227 34.70 -3.75 18.07
CA LEU A 227 33.43 -3.81 18.83
C LEU A 227 32.75 -2.43 18.99
N VAL A 228 33.53 -1.34 18.96
CA VAL A 228 33.05 0.03 19.21
C VAL A 228 32.52 0.68 17.93
N GLU A 229 33.15 0.45 16.77
CA GLU A 229 32.74 1.04 15.50
C GLU A 229 31.39 0.53 14.99
N GLY A 230 31.05 -0.74 15.27
CA GLY A 230 29.73 -1.31 14.96
C GLY A 230 28.59 -0.63 15.72
N ARG A 231 28.82 -0.21 16.98
CA ARG A 231 27.82 0.53 17.79
C ARG A 231 27.67 1.98 17.35
N LYS A 232 28.77 2.65 16.96
CA LYS A 232 28.72 4.04 16.46
C LYS A 232 27.89 4.16 15.19
N LYS A 233 28.00 3.23 14.24
CA LYS A 233 27.26 3.25 12.96
C LYS A 233 25.73 3.21 13.12
N ASN A 234 25.21 2.60 14.19
CA ASN A 234 23.77 2.46 14.47
C ASN A 234 23.28 3.33 15.64
N SER A 235 24.10 4.31 16.07
CA SER A 235 23.70 5.27 17.10
C SER A 235 22.66 6.27 16.58
N ILE A 236 21.93 6.91 17.50
CA ILE A 236 21.03 8.02 17.16
C ILE A 236 21.82 9.15 16.51
N ALA A 237 22.99 9.51 17.06
CA ALA A 237 23.86 10.55 16.51
C ALA A 237 24.29 10.29 15.06
N ALA A 238 24.63 9.03 14.74
CA ALA A 238 25.12 8.68 13.40
C ALA A 238 24.01 8.54 12.35
N LYS A 239 22.83 8.02 12.72
CA LYS A 239 21.74 7.75 11.77
C LYS A 239 20.70 8.87 11.69
N TYR A 240 20.49 9.60 12.78
CA TYR A 240 19.41 10.58 12.92
C TYR A 240 19.92 11.87 13.57
N LEU A 241 20.75 12.62 12.83
CA LEU A 241 21.39 13.84 13.32
C LEU A 241 20.38 14.87 13.88
N GLU A 242 19.27 15.12 13.18
CA GLU A 242 18.23 16.05 13.64
C GLU A 242 17.56 15.57 14.93
N LEU A 243 17.39 14.26 15.09
CA LEU A 243 16.83 13.69 16.31
C LEU A 243 17.81 13.79 17.47
N ALA A 244 19.11 13.62 17.21
CA ALA A 244 20.15 13.80 18.22
C ALA A 244 20.20 15.23 18.77
N LYS A 245 19.86 16.25 17.95
CA LYS A 245 19.70 17.64 18.42
C LYS A 245 18.55 17.80 19.42
N GLU A 246 17.53 16.94 19.35
CA GLU A 246 16.43 16.94 20.31
C GLU A 246 16.75 16.17 21.60
N TRP A 247 17.98 15.67 21.80
CA TRP A 247 18.37 14.98 23.03
C TRP A 247 18.56 15.96 24.19
N HIS A 248 17.91 15.71 25.32
CA HIS A 248 18.11 16.53 26.51
C HIS A 248 19.39 16.12 27.23
N LYS A 249 20.45 16.92 27.10
CA LYS A 249 21.81 16.58 27.54
C LYS A 249 21.90 16.37 29.06
N GLU A 250 21.33 17.28 29.84
CA GLU A 250 21.40 17.31 31.30
C GLU A 250 20.56 16.19 31.90
N ALA A 251 19.34 15.99 31.41
CA ALA A 251 18.41 15.00 31.93
C ALA A 251 18.80 13.55 31.62
N ASN A 252 19.68 13.34 30.64
CA ASN A 252 20.15 12.00 30.24
C ASN A 252 21.62 11.75 30.60
N TRP A 253 22.34 12.72 31.17
CA TRP A 253 23.75 12.56 31.57
C TRP A 253 23.93 11.36 32.52
N PRO A 254 24.95 10.49 32.32
CA PRO A 254 26.09 10.59 31.38
C PRO A 254 25.86 9.96 29.99
N ILE A 255 24.62 9.64 29.63
CA ILE A 255 24.28 8.94 28.39
C ILE A 255 24.13 9.93 27.23
N THR A 256 24.93 9.74 26.18
CA THR A 256 24.94 10.58 24.98
C THR A 256 24.25 9.91 23.78
N PRO A 257 23.77 10.67 22.79
CA PRO A 257 23.16 10.12 21.57
C PRO A 257 24.06 9.18 20.77
N GLU A 258 25.39 9.29 20.91
CA GLU A 258 26.40 8.44 20.29
C GLU A 258 26.46 7.05 20.94
N MET A 259 26.02 6.95 22.21
CA MET A 259 26.04 5.71 22.99
C MET A 259 24.75 4.89 22.84
N VAL A 260 23.69 5.46 22.25
CA VAL A 260 22.36 4.86 22.21
C VAL A 260 21.98 4.46 20.79
N GLU A 261 21.60 3.20 20.60
CA GLU A 261 21.11 2.68 19.31
C GLU A 261 19.74 3.27 18.96
N TYR A 262 19.54 3.58 17.67
CA TYR A 262 18.30 4.23 17.20
C TYR A 262 17.03 3.39 17.43
N GLY A 263 17.17 2.06 17.55
CA GLY A 263 16.10 1.11 17.81
C GLY A 263 15.87 0.79 19.30
N SER A 264 16.52 1.50 20.21
CA SER A 264 16.40 1.23 21.66
C SER A 264 14.96 1.35 22.16
N GLY A 265 14.59 0.42 23.05
CA GLY A 265 13.32 0.40 23.76
C GLY A 265 13.33 1.16 25.10
N ASP A 266 14.48 1.71 25.50
CA ASP A 266 14.63 2.44 26.77
C ASP A 266 14.09 3.87 26.65
N LEU A 267 13.60 4.43 27.77
CA LEU A 267 13.04 5.77 27.83
C LEU A 267 14.13 6.81 28.08
N TYR A 268 14.19 7.82 27.22
CA TYR A 268 15.07 8.98 27.39
C TYR A 268 14.27 10.27 27.32
N THR A 269 14.88 11.35 27.82
CA THR A 269 14.31 12.69 27.83
C THR A 269 14.71 13.43 26.55
N TRP A 270 13.74 14.07 25.92
CA TRP A 270 13.89 14.82 24.67
C TRP A 270 13.43 16.24 24.89
N GLN A 271 14.04 17.17 24.15
CA GLN A 271 13.68 18.57 24.11
C GLN A 271 13.59 19.03 22.65
N CYS A 272 12.44 19.56 22.23
CA CYS A 272 12.31 20.08 20.86
C CYS A 272 12.83 21.52 20.77
N ALA A 273 12.99 22.04 19.55
CA ALA A 273 13.43 23.41 19.30
C ALA A 273 12.55 24.51 19.96
N LYS A 274 11.28 24.21 20.27
CA LYS A 274 10.39 25.12 21.01
C LYS A 274 10.53 25.02 22.53
N GLY A 275 11.50 24.25 23.03
CA GLY A 275 11.81 24.08 24.45
C GLY A 275 10.94 23.07 25.20
N HIS A 276 10.00 22.38 24.54
CA HIS A 276 9.17 21.38 25.23
C HIS A 276 9.99 20.15 25.61
N VAL A 277 9.85 19.67 26.85
CA VAL A 277 10.56 18.49 27.36
C VAL A 277 9.60 17.31 27.57
N TRP A 278 9.95 16.12 27.07
CA TRP A 278 9.16 14.89 27.28
C TRP A 278 10.01 13.62 27.27
N LYS A 279 9.46 12.51 27.79
CA LYS A 279 10.10 11.18 27.73
C LYS A 279 9.53 10.34 26.59
N ALA A 280 10.40 9.71 25.81
CA ALA A 280 10.05 8.77 24.73
C ALA A 280 11.21 7.79 24.45
N THR A 281 10.91 6.67 23.79
CA THR A 281 11.95 5.70 23.39
C THR A 281 12.51 6.04 22.01
N PRO A 282 13.81 5.79 21.73
CA PRO A 282 14.41 6.02 20.42
C PRO A 282 13.66 5.30 19.30
N ASN A 283 13.23 4.04 19.52
CA ASN A 283 12.45 3.29 18.53
C ASN A 283 11.11 3.97 18.14
N LYS A 284 10.40 4.61 19.10
CA LYS A 284 9.18 5.36 18.77
C LYS A 284 9.49 6.63 17.97
N ARG A 285 10.60 7.29 18.30
CA ARG A 285 11.07 8.51 17.63
C ARG A 285 11.59 8.25 16.22
N THR A 286 12.13 7.07 15.95
CA THR A 286 12.74 6.70 14.65
C THR A 286 11.81 5.85 13.81
N GLY A 287 11.35 4.71 14.32
CA GLY A 287 10.48 3.77 13.62
C GLY A 287 9.07 4.30 13.40
N ARG A 288 8.42 4.84 14.45
CA ARG A 288 7.08 5.45 14.34
C ARG A 288 7.11 6.94 13.98
N ARG A 289 8.28 7.58 14.08
CA ARG A 289 8.48 9.02 13.85
C ARG A 289 7.63 9.91 14.76
N ASP A 290 7.39 9.47 15.99
CA ASP A 290 6.60 10.23 16.96
C ASP A 290 7.30 11.56 17.29
N GLY A 291 6.68 12.68 16.91
CA GLY A 291 7.20 14.03 17.16
C GLY A 291 7.01 14.51 18.61
N CYS A 292 7.30 15.78 18.86
CA CYS A 292 7.02 16.41 20.14
C CYS A 292 5.48 16.40 20.43
N PRO A 293 5.01 15.79 21.53
CA PRO A 293 3.58 15.61 21.79
C PRO A 293 2.86 16.94 22.10
N PHE A 294 3.61 17.97 22.49
CA PHE A 294 3.08 19.31 22.72
C PHE A 294 2.91 20.09 21.42
N CYS A 295 3.91 20.02 20.52
CA CYS A 295 3.82 20.64 19.19
C CYS A 295 2.71 20.02 18.33
N SER A 296 2.52 18.70 18.44
CA SER A 296 1.44 17.98 17.76
C SER A 296 0.08 18.07 18.48
N CYS A 297 -0.02 18.87 19.55
CA CYS A 297 -1.25 19.10 20.32
C CYS A 297 -1.88 17.86 20.98
N HIS A 298 -1.14 16.74 21.08
CA HIS A 298 -1.55 15.55 21.81
C HIS A 298 -1.47 15.74 23.33
N ARG A 299 -0.59 16.64 23.79
CA ARG A 299 -0.51 17.12 25.18
C ARG A 299 -0.67 18.63 25.24
N VAL A 300 -1.31 19.11 26.29
CA VAL A 300 -1.50 20.55 26.50
C VAL A 300 -0.20 21.22 26.94
N SER A 301 0.06 22.42 26.42
CA SER A 301 1.19 23.31 26.75
C SER A 301 0.70 24.75 26.69
N ASN A 302 1.38 25.69 27.35
CA ASN A 302 0.98 27.11 27.34
C ASN A 302 0.80 27.67 25.92
N ALA A 303 1.58 27.18 24.95
CA ALA A 303 1.52 27.63 23.56
C ALA A 303 0.35 27.04 22.75
N ASN A 304 -0.29 25.95 23.20
CA ASN A 304 -1.32 25.25 22.41
C ASN A 304 -2.71 25.19 23.07
N ARG A 305 -2.88 25.83 24.24
CA ARG A 305 -4.16 25.91 24.95
C ARG A 305 -5.21 26.59 24.07
N LEU A 306 -6.44 26.10 24.11
CA LEU A 306 -7.55 26.70 23.35
C LEU A 306 -7.74 28.19 23.71
N SER A 307 -7.63 28.53 25.00
CA SER A 307 -7.74 29.92 25.48
C SER A 307 -6.71 30.87 24.86
N VAL A 308 -5.53 30.36 24.50
CA VAL A 308 -4.42 31.15 23.92
C VAL A 308 -4.52 31.18 22.41
N VAL A 309 -4.69 30.02 21.76
CA VAL A 309 -4.65 29.91 20.29
C VAL A 309 -5.93 30.45 19.64
N ASN A 310 -7.09 30.25 20.27
CA ASN A 310 -8.38 30.65 19.72
C ASN A 310 -9.29 31.31 20.78
N PRO A 311 -8.97 32.52 21.26
CA PRO A 311 -9.73 33.20 22.31
C PRO A 311 -11.21 33.44 21.94
N GLY A 312 -11.50 33.73 20.66
CA GLY A 312 -12.87 33.87 20.18
C GLY A 312 -13.69 32.57 20.27
N VAL A 313 -13.06 31.41 20.06
CA VAL A 313 -13.70 30.11 20.24
C VAL A 313 -13.82 29.79 21.73
N ALA A 314 -12.80 30.08 22.53
CA ALA A 314 -12.82 29.89 23.98
C ALA A 314 -13.97 30.67 24.65
N ARG A 315 -14.30 31.88 24.17
CA ARG A 315 -15.46 32.66 24.67
C ARG A 315 -16.82 31.99 24.42
N MET A 316 -16.92 31.11 23.44
CA MET A 316 -18.14 30.34 23.17
C MET A 316 -18.24 29.09 24.05
N TRP A 317 -17.21 28.76 24.84
CA TRP A 317 -17.23 27.58 25.70
C TRP A 317 -18.30 27.74 26.78
N LEU A 318 -19.26 26.83 26.84
CA LEU A 318 -20.25 26.80 27.90
C LEU A 318 -19.75 25.84 28.99
N GLU A 319 -19.55 26.36 30.20
CA GLU A 319 -19.10 25.54 31.32
C GLU A 319 -20.11 24.42 31.61
N ASP A 320 -19.64 23.17 31.52
CA ASP A 320 -20.39 22.01 31.95
C ASP A 320 -19.64 21.35 33.12
N LYS A 321 -20.31 21.32 34.29
CA LYS A 321 -19.83 20.69 35.52
C LYS A 321 -19.45 19.21 35.31
N LYS A 322 -19.95 18.55 34.27
CA LYS A 322 -19.60 17.15 33.93
C LYS A 322 -18.18 16.98 33.41
N SER A 323 -17.63 17.96 32.70
CA SER A 323 -16.30 17.83 32.10
C SER A 323 -15.16 18.18 33.06
N GLY A 324 -15.41 19.10 34.00
CA GLY A 324 -14.40 19.60 34.95
C GLY A 324 -13.18 20.26 34.27
N LYS A 325 -13.30 20.70 33.02
CA LYS A 325 -12.22 21.29 32.21
C LYS A 325 -12.58 22.68 31.75
N THR A 326 -11.59 23.56 31.69
CA THR A 326 -11.69 24.90 31.10
C THR A 326 -11.00 24.97 29.74
N PRO A 327 -11.22 26.03 28.93
CA PRO A 327 -10.45 26.28 27.73
C PRO A 327 -8.92 26.36 27.94
N ALA A 328 -8.46 26.59 29.18
CA ALA A 328 -7.04 26.61 29.51
C ALA A 328 -6.45 25.20 29.76
N ASP A 329 -7.29 24.18 29.95
CA ASP A 329 -6.87 22.81 30.28
C ASP A 329 -6.79 21.89 29.07
N VAL A 330 -7.19 22.38 27.89
CA VAL A 330 -7.29 21.59 26.65
C VAL A 330 -6.49 22.21 25.52
N SER A 331 -5.88 21.37 24.68
CA SER A 331 -5.24 21.83 23.45
C SER A 331 -6.28 22.21 22.40
N CYS A 332 -5.94 23.13 21.50
CA CYS A 332 -6.81 23.54 20.38
C CYS A 332 -7.14 22.40 19.38
N HIS A 333 -6.47 21.25 19.49
CA HIS A 333 -6.73 20.05 18.68
C HIS A 333 -7.41 18.92 19.46
N SER A 334 -7.89 19.19 20.68
CA SER A 334 -8.53 18.17 21.50
C SER A 334 -9.78 17.58 20.84
N GLY A 335 -9.94 16.27 20.96
CA GLY A 335 -11.16 15.54 20.57
C GLY A 335 -12.29 15.67 21.60
N LEU A 336 -12.07 16.33 22.74
CA LEU A 336 -13.06 16.51 23.80
C LEU A 336 -14.30 17.22 23.25
N VAL A 337 -15.47 16.61 23.42
CA VAL A 337 -16.78 17.19 23.10
C VAL A 337 -17.29 17.95 24.31
N VAL A 338 -17.66 19.22 24.10
CA VAL A 338 -18.21 20.10 25.12
C VAL A 338 -19.39 20.90 24.57
N LEU A 339 -20.12 21.55 25.47
CA LEU A 339 -21.18 22.48 25.13
C LEU A 339 -20.61 23.85 24.75
N TRP A 340 -21.25 24.47 23.78
CA TRP A 340 -20.90 25.80 23.28
C TRP A 340 -22.13 26.69 23.28
N LYS A 341 -21.95 27.98 23.56
CA LYS A 341 -22.99 29.00 23.50
C LYS A 341 -22.48 30.19 22.69
N CYS A 342 -23.24 30.64 21.69
CA CYS A 342 -22.90 31.86 20.94
C CYS A 342 -23.56 33.09 21.57
N GLU A 343 -23.17 34.29 21.10
CA GLU A 343 -23.73 35.57 21.54
C GLU A 343 -25.26 35.68 21.31
N ARG A 344 -25.79 34.98 20.31
CA ARG A 344 -27.24 34.88 20.06
C ARG A 344 -27.96 33.83 20.93
N GLY A 345 -27.27 33.19 21.87
CA GLY A 345 -27.84 32.27 22.83
C GLY A 345 -28.00 30.81 22.39
N HIS A 346 -27.68 30.45 21.13
CA HIS A 346 -27.77 29.06 20.69
C HIS A 346 -26.77 28.17 21.42
N ILE A 347 -27.22 26.98 21.86
CA ILE A 347 -26.39 25.99 22.54
C ILE A 347 -26.20 24.76 21.65
N TRP A 348 -24.99 24.22 21.55
CA TRP A 348 -24.71 22.97 20.84
C TRP A 348 -23.52 22.21 21.41
N GLU A 349 -23.48 20.90 21.15
CA GLU A 349 -22.33 20.05 21.47
C GLU A 349 -21.41 19.86 20.26
N ARG A 350 -20.10 19.96 20.48
CA ARG A 350 -19.09 19.66 19.45
C ARG A 350 -17.70 19.46 20.06
N SER A 351 -16.81 18.77 19.35
CA SER A 351 -15.41 18.67 19.76
C SER A 351 -14.64 20.00 19.63
N VAL A 352 -13.65 20.21 20.49
CA VAL A 352 -12.77 21.39 20.47
C VAL A 352 -12.10 21.56 19.10
N LYS A 353 -11.51 20.50 18.54
CA LYS A 353 -10.85 20.55 17.22
C LYS A 353 -11.79 20.98 16.10
N GLU A 354 -13.06 20.58 16.12
CA GLU A 354 -14.05 20.94 15.11
C GLU A 354 -14.59 22.35 15.28
N MET A 355 -14.71 22.80 16.53
CA MET A 355 -15.00 24.21 16.84
C MET A 355 -13.91 25.12 16.32
N VAL A 356 -12.63 24.83 16.62
CA VAL A 356 -11.49 25.62 16.14
C VAL A 356 -11.48 25.71 14.62
N ARG A 357 -11.69 24.58 13.92
CA ARG A 357 -11.72 24.53 12.45
C ARG A 357 -12.84 25.38 11.83
N SER A 358 -14.01 25.43 12.46
CA SER A 358 -15.18 26.11 11.86
C SER A 358 -15.40 27.53 12.37
N GLY A 359 -15.00 27.83 13.61
CA GLY A 359 -15.08 29.14 14.26
C GLY A 359 -16.48 29.73 14.40
N LYS A 360 -17.54 28.98 14.05
CA LYS A 360 -18.89 29.53 13.86
C LYS A 360 -19.94 28.68 14.55
N CYS A 361 -20.95 29.35 15.10
CA CYS A 361 -22.20 28.74 15.54
C CYS A 361 -22.93 28.13 14.33
N PRO A 362 -23.29 26.83 14.38
CA PRO A 362 -23.91 26.14 13.25
C PRO A 362 -25.29 26.71 12.90
N TYR A 363 -26.01 27.25 13.87
CA TYR A 363 -27.31 27.88 13.66
C TYR A 363 -27.18 29.26 13.01
N CYS A 364 -26.30 30.13 13.54
CA CYS A 364 -26.07 31.46 12.95
C CYS A 364 -25.49 31.38 11.53
N SER A 365 -24.71 30.34 11.23
CA SER A 365 -24.16 30.12 9.89
C SER A 365 -25.13 29.46 8.92
N GLY A 366 -26.37 29.16 9.33
CA GLY A 366 -27.37 28.45 8.52
C GLY A 366 -27.03 26.99 8.20
N ARG A 367 -26.05 26.40 8.89
CA ARG A 367 -25.66 24.99 8.72
C ARG A 367 -26.58 24.04 9.50
N ARG A 368 -27.19 24.54 10.59
CA ARG A 368 -28.30 23.91 11.30
C ARG A 368 -29.50 24.83 11.25
N ILE A 369 -30.67 24.24 11.08
CA ILE A 369 -31.94 24.96 11.01
C ILE A 369 -32.42 25.29 12.42
N LEU A 370 -32.86 26.53 12.61
CA LEU A 370 -33.54 26.95 13.84
C LEU A 370 -34.95 26.38 13.85
N ARG A 371 -35.43 25.96 15.03
CA ARG A 371 -36.75 25.33 15.18
C ARG A 371 -37.85 26.22 14.60
N GLU A 372 -37.81 27.53 14.85
CA GLU A 372 -38.76 28.51 14.33
C GLU A 372 -38.68 28.73 12.80
N THR A 373 -37.56 28.38 12.17
CA THR A 373 -37.38 28.49 10.71
C THR A 373 -37.61 27.18 9.96
N SER A 374 -37.90 26.10 10.69
CA SER A 374 -38.07 24.75 10.16
C SER A 374 -39.31 24.60 9.27
N LEU A 375 -39.35 23.52 8.50
CA LEU A 375 -40.51 23.13 7.70
C LEU A 375 -41.75 22.97 8.57
N ALA A 376 -41.63 22.29 9.71
CA ALA A 376 -42.76 22.08 10.62
C ALA A 376 -43.30 23.39 11.21
N ALA A 377 -42.42 24.30 11.64
CA ALA A 377 -42.84 25.58 12.18
C ALA A 377 -43.52 26.47 11.13
N LYS A 378 -42.99 26.53 9.90
CA LYS A 378 -43.55 27.38 8.84
C LYS A 378 -44.75 26.78 8.12
N TYR A 379 -44.83 25.45 8.01
CA TYR A 379 -45.85 24.74 7.23
C TYR A 379 -46.41 23.54 8.01
N PRO A 380 -47.20 23.77 9.08
CA PRO A 380 -47.69 22.71 9.96
C PRO A 380 -48.51 21.65 9.21
N LYS A 381 -49.41 22.06 8.31
CA LYS A 381 -50.20 21.15 7.45
C LYS A 381 -49.35 20.27 6.52
N LEU A 382 -48.14 20.70 6.17
CA LEU A 382 -47.21 19.84 5.42
C LEU A 382 -46.48 18.87 6.34
N ALA A 383 -46.15 19.28 7.56
CA ALA A 383 -45.55 18.38 8.55
C ALA A 383 -46.50 17.24 8.97
N GLU A 384 -47.82 17.48 8.97
CA GLU A 384 -48.83 16.41 9.13
C GLU A 384 -48.75 15.36 8.02
N GLN A 385 -48.30 15.73 6.83
CA GLN A 385 -48.11 14.82 5.71
C GLN A 385 -46.72 14.17 5.68
N TRP A 386 -45.93 14.31 6.75
CA TRP A 386 -44.63 13.65 6.87
C TRP A 386 -44.81 12.16 7.11
N ASP A 387 -44.14 11.33 6.32
CA ASP A 387 -44.16 9.88 6.53
C ASP A 387 -43.10 9.49 7.57
N TRP A 388 -43.52 9.34 8.82
CA TRP A 388 -42.64 9.08 9.97
C TRP A 388 -41.96 7.70 9.90
N ASP A 389 -42.60 6.71 9.29
CA ASP A 389 -42.07 5.35 9.21
C ASP A 389 -40.92 5.22 8.20
N LYS A 390 -40.88 6.12 7.21
CA LYS A 390 -39.92 6.07 6.10
C LYS A 390 -38.85 7.16 6.11
N ASN A 391 -38.94 8.12 7.02
CA ASN A 391 -37.97 9.22 7.13
C ASN A 391 -37.15 9.13 8.40
N ASN A 392 -35.83 9.15 8.27
CA ASN A 392 -34.88 9.19 9.39
C ASN A 392 -34.61 10.62 9.90
N SER A 393 -35.32 11.62 9.40
CA SER A 393 -35.11 13.03 9.73
C SER A 393 -36.42 13.69 10.11
N SER A 394 -36.33 14.68 11.00
CA SER A 394 -37.48 15.40 11.51
C SER A 394 -37.84 16.61 10.63
N PRO A 395 -39.13 16.89 10.40
CA PRO A 395 -39.54 18.13 9.74
C PRO A 395 -39.19 19.39 10.57
N TRP A 396 -38.86 19.24 11.85
CA TRP A 396 -38.36 20.31 12.73
C TRP A 396 -36.88 20.66 12.50
N GLU A 397 -36.12 19.78 11.86
CA GLU A 397 -34.70 19.98 11.54
C GLU A 397 -34.49 20.26 10.05
N THR A 398 -35.60 20.36 9.31
CA THR A 398 -35.61 20.45 7.86
C THR A 398 -35.89 21.87 7.39
N ALA A 399 -35.12 22.37 6.42
CA ALA A 399 -35.38 23.66 5.80
C ALA A 399 -36.57 23.57 4.84
N PRO A 400 -37.52 24.54 4.83
CA PRO A 400 -38.61 24.52 3.88
C PRO A 400 -38.15 24.60 2.42
N ALA A 401 -37.05 25.29 2.11
CA ALA A 401 -36.47 25.32 0.76
C ALA A 401 -35.54 24.11 0.46
N GLY A 402 -35.59 23.07 1.29
CA GLY A 402 -34.71 21.90 1.19
C GLY A 402 -34.85 21.15 -0.14
N GLN A 403 -33.72 20.74 -0.70
CA GLN A 403 -33.64 19.94 -1.93
C GLN A 403 -33.69 18.43 -1.67
N ALA A 404 -33.67 18.01 -0.40
CA ALA A 404 -33.71 16.60 -0.03
C ALA A 404 -35.05 15.96 -0.40
N TYR A 405 -34.99 14.72 -0.85
CA TYR A 405 -36.16 13.88 -1.10
C TYR A 405 -36.56 13.18 0.19
N VAL A 406 -37.79 13.41 0.61
CA VAL A 406 -38.37 12.80 1.80
C VAL A 406 -39.70 12.15 1.45
N TRP A 407 -40.12 11.21 2.27
CA TRP A 407 -41.40 10.52 2.12
C TRP A 407 -42.54 11.34 2.69
N TRP A 408 -43.64 11.37 1.97
CA TRP A 408 -44.87 12.06 2.35
C TRP A 408 -46.02 11.08 2.33
N LYS A 409 -46.97 11.26 3.24
CA LYS A 409 -48.21 10.49 3.31
C LYS A 409 -49.39 11.44 3.26
N CYS A 410 -50.30 11.27 2.31
CA CYS A 410 -51.51 12.10 2.25
C CYS A 410 -52.63 11.49 3.09
N GLU A 411 -53.71 12.25 3.29
CA GLU A 411 -54.90 11.83 4.03
C GLU A 411 -55.55 10.55 3.47
N LYS A 412 -55.44 10.33 2.15
CA LYS A 412 -55.92 9.10 1.50
C LYS A 412 -54.96 7.90 1.65
N GLY A 413 -53.92 8.03 2.49
CA GLY A 413 -52.97 6.96 2.80
C GLY A 413 -51.84 6.74 1.79
N HIS A 414 -51.82 7.45 0.65
CA HIS A 414 -50.77 7.28 -0.34
C HIS A 414 -49.42 7.80 0.18
N SER A 415 -48.39 6.95 0.12
CA SER A 415 -47.00 7.28 0.49
C SER A 415 -46.15 7.51 -0.76
N TRP A 416 -45.47 8.65 -0.88
CA TRP A 416 -44.61 8.96 -2.02
C TRP A 416 -43.39 9.80 -1.63
N GLN A 417 -42.32 9.68 -2.41
CA GLN A 417 -41.12 10.49 -2.23
C GLN A 417 -41.18 11.78 -3.07
N ALA A 418 -40.85 12.92 -2.47
CA ALA A 418 -40.73 14.21 -3.17
C ALA A 418 -39.74 15.14 -2.48
N ARG A 419 -39.16 16.08 -3.24
CA ARG A 419 -38.35 17.16 -2.66
C ARG A 419 -39.19 18.03 -1.73
N ILE A 420 -38.61 18.47 -0.62
CA ILE A 420 -39.28 19.36 0.32
C ILE A 420 -39.73 20.65 -0.35
N SER A 421 -38.85 21.30 -1.13
CA SER A 421 -39.18 22.50 -1.89
C SER A 421 -40.34 22.32 -2.88
N ASN A 422 -40.56 21.11 -3.41
CA ASN A 422 -41.69 20.85 -4.30
C ASN A 422 -43.02 20.91 -3.55
N ARG A 423 -43.03 20.58 -2.26
CA ARG A 423 -44.22 20.62 -1.40
C ARG A 423 -44.44 22.02 -0.82
N SER A 424 -43.41 22.62 -0.25
CA SER A 424 -43.49 23.90 0.46
C SER A 424 -43.54 25.11 -0.47
N ILE A 425 -42.69 25.17 -1.49
CA ILE A 425 -42.56 26.32 -2.39
C ILE A 425 -43.43 26.14 -3.64
N LEU A 426 -43.28 25.01 -4.35
CA LEU A 426 -44.04 24.75 -5.59
C LEU A 426 -45.46 24.21 -5.34
N LYS A 427 -45.84 24.00 -4.07
CA LYS A 427 -47.18 23.57 -3.63
C LYS A 427 -47.72 22.33 -4.37
N ARG A 428 -46.84 21.41 -4.78
CA ARG A 428 -47.24 20.18 -5.47
C ARG A 428 -47.80 19.18 -4.45
N GLY A 429 -49.01 18.68 -4.70
CA GLY A 429 -49.66 17.67 -3.88
C GLY A 429 -49.30 16.22 -4.23
N CYS A 430 -50.06 15.28 -3.66
CA CYS A 430 -49.92 13.84 -3.87
C CYS A 430 -50.03 13.47 -5.37
N PRO A 431 -49.03 12.77 -5.96
CA PRO A 431 -49.05 12.38 -7.36
C PRO A 431 -50.10 11.30 -7.68
N TYR A 432 -50.48 10.47 -6.69
CA TYR A 432 -51.56 9.50 -6.82
C TYR A 432 -52.92 10.19 -6.91
N CYS A 433 -53.23 11.11 -5.97
CA CYS A 433 -54.48 11.88 -6.00
C CYS A 433 -54.61 12.76 -7.25
N ALA A 434 -53.50 13.29 -7.76
CA ALA A 434 -53.46 14.08 -8.99
C ALA A 434 -53.47 13.22 -10.28
N GLY A 435 -53.58 11.89 -10.17
CA GLY A 435 -53.62 10.99 -11.33
C GLY A 435 -52.32 10.93 -12.15
N ARG A 436 -51.19 11.34 -11.58
CA ARG A 436 -49.88 11.27 -12.24
C ARG A 436 -49.21 9.91 -12.05
N TYR A 437 -49.40 9.30 -10.88
CA TYR A 437 -48.95 7.93 -10.59
C TYR A 437 -50.13 6.96 -10.72
N PRO A 438 -49.93 5.72 -11.17
CA PRO A 438 -50.99 4.75 -11.26
C PRO A 438 -51.39 4.22 -9.87
N LEU A 439 -52.68 3.88 -9.73
CA LEU A 439 -53.18 3.02 -8.66
C LEU A 439 -53.27 1.58 -9.18
N PRO A 440 -53.41 0.57 -8.30
CA PRO A 440 -53.75 -0.79 -8.71
C PRO A 440 -54.97 -0.79 -9.66
N GLY A 441 -54.92 -1.55 -10.75
CA GLY A 441 -55.92 -1.58 -11.82
C GLY A 441 -55.80 -0.44 -12.85
N GLN A 442 -54.85 0.48 -12.70
CA GLN A 442 -54.66 1.63 -13.61
C GLN A 442 -53.26 1.72 -14.22
N ASN A 443 -52.36 0.81 -13.88
CA ASN A 443 -50.99 0.78 -14.41
C ASN A 443 -50.90 0.00 -15.73
N MET A 444 -49.75 0.10 -16.39
CA MET A 444 -49.49 -0.52 -17.69
C MET A 444 -49.53 -2.05 -17.64
N ALA A 445 -49.08 -2.65 -16.53
CA ALA A 445 -49.08 -4.11 -16.39
C ALA A 445 -50.51 -4.66 -16.29
N ASP A 446 -51.37 -4.02 -15.49
CA ASP A 446 -52.75 -4.45 -15.28
C ASP A 446 -53.61 -4.25 -16.54
N LEU A 447 -53.42 -3.13 -17.25
CA LEU A 447 -54.25 -2.78 -18.42
C LEU A 447 -53.73 -3.36 -19.74
N TYR A 448 -52.43 -3.64 -19.86
CA TYR A 448 -51.79 -4.12 -21.08
C TYR A 448 -50.75 -5.22 -20.78
N PRO A 449 -51.17 -6.39 -20.24
CA PRO A 449 -50.26 -7.47 -19.87
C PRO A 449 -49.38 -7.95 -21.05
N GLN A 450 -49.93 -7.97 -22.25
CA GLN A 450 -49.20 -8.33 -23.48
C GLN A 450 -48.05 -7.36 -23.82
N LEU A 451 -48.15 -6.09 -23.42
CA LEU A 451 -47.06 -5.12 -23.60
C LEU A 451 -46.08 -5.16 -22.42
N ALA A 452 -46.53 -5.56 -21.23
CA ALA A 452 -45.63 -5.82 -20.11
C ALA A 452 -44.66 -7.00 -20.39
N GLU A 453 -45.08 -7.97 -21.21
CA GLU A 453 -44.20 -9.04 -21.74
C GLU A 453 -43.09 -8.48 -22.64
N GLU A 454 -43.37 -7.39 -23.37
CA GLU A 454 -42.38 -6.74 -24.24
C GLU A 454 -41.49 -5.73 -23.48
N TRP A 455 -41.58 -5.66 -22.15
CA TRP A 455 -40.75 -4.76 -21.35
C TRP A 455 -39.33 -5.31 -21.20
N ASN A 456 -38.31 -4.47 -21.45
CA ASN A 456 -36.93 -4.88 -21.22
C ASN A 456 -36.51 -4.61 -19.75
N TYR A 457 -36.74 -5.59 -18.87
CA TYR A 457 -36.45 -5.48 -17.43
C TYR A 457 -34.96 -5.24 -17.12
N GLU A 458 -34.05 -5.79 -17.93
CA GLU A 458 -32.61 -5.63 -17.76
C GLU A 458 -32.17 -4.18 -18.00
N LYS A 459 -32.59 -3.59 -19.14
CA LYS A 459 -32.21 -2.21 -19.51
C LYS A 459 -32.98 -1.13 -18.77
N ASN A 460 -34.19 -1.42 -18.27
CA ASN A 460 -34.98 -0.48 -17.51
C ASN A 460 -34.68 -0.51 -16.00
N GLY A 461 -33.91 -1.50 -15.53
CA GLY A 461 -33.47 -1.62 -14.15
C GLY A 461 -34.66 -1.73 -13.19
N ARG A 462 -34.78 -0.77 -12.25
CA ARG A 462 -35.83 -0.76 -11.23
C ARG A 462 -37.22 -0.33 -11.75
N LEU A 463 -37.32 0.12 -13.00
CA LEU A 463 -38.58 0.60 -13.57
C LEU A 463 -39.36 -0.58 -14.17
N GLY A 464 -40.56 -0.82 -13.62
CA GLY A 464 -41.49 -1.82 -14.11
C GLY A 464 -42.72 -1.21 -14.79
N PRO A 465 -43.48 -2.01 -15.57
CA PRO A 465 -44.72 -1.56 -16.19
C PRO A 465 -45.79 -1.15 -15.14
N SER A 466 -45.74 -1.70 -13.93
CA SER A 466 -46.65 -1.32 -12.83
C SER A 466 -46.43 0.11 -12.31
N ASP A 467 -45.28 0.73 -12.57
CA ASP A 467 -44.96 2.08 -12.10
C ASP A 467 -45.62 3.18 -12.97
N PHE A 468 -46.12 2.84 -14.15
CA PHE A 468 -46.55 3.81 -15.15
C PHE A 468 -48.00 3.63 -15.56
N ARG A 469 -48.67 4.75 -15.86
CA ARG A 469 -49.94 4.75 -16.59
C ARG A 469 -49.69 4.53 -18.09
N PRO A 470 -50.62 3.89 -18.83
CA PRO A 470 -50.47 3.68 -20.28
C PRO A 470 -50.26 4.95 -21.10
N LYS A 471 -50.81 6.10 -20.66
CA LYS A 471 -50.64 7.40 -21.34
C LYS A 471 -49.33 8.12 -21.04
N SER A 472 -48.36 7.48 -20.40
CA SER A 472 -47.09 8.09 -20.01
C SER A 472 -46.20 8.40 -21.23
N ASN A 473 -45.68 9.64 -21.31
CA ASN A 473 -44.68 10.04 -22.32
C ASN A 473 -43.25 9.57 -21.95
N LYS A 474 -43.09 8.76 -20.91
CA LYS A 474 -41.77 8.23 -20.50
C LYS A 474 -41.27 7.26 -21.57
N LYS A 475 -40.03 7.46 -22.03
CA LYS A 475 -39.31 6.52 -22.90
C LYS A 475 -38.66 5.42 -22.08
N VAL A 476 -38.91 4.18 -22.46
CA VAL A 476 -38.38 2.96 -21.83
C VAL A 476 -37.93 1.98 -22.91
N TRP A 477 -37.07 1.03 -22.54
CA TRP A 477 -36.61 -0.02 -23.44
C TRP A 477 -37.65 -1.13 -23.56
N TRP A 478 -37.89 -1.55 -24.78
CA TRP A 478 -38.78 -2.64 -25.14
C TRP A 478 -37.97 -3.76 -25.78
N LYS A 479 -38.44 -4.99 -25.66
CA LYS A 479 -37.87 -6.20 -26.27
C LYS A 479 -38.99 -7.04 -26.85
N CYS A 480 -39.02 -7.19 -28.18
CA CYS A 480 -40.05 -8.00 -28.82
C CYS A 480 -39.72 -9.50 -28.73
N LYS A 481 -40.69 -10.36 -29.05
CA LYS A 481 -40.53 -11.82 -29.08
C LYS A 481 -39.38 -12.33 -29.97
N ARG A 482 -38.99 -11.55 -30.99
CA ARG A 482 -37.84 -11.84 -31.88
C ARG A 482 -36.49 -11.35 -31.33
N GLY A 483 -36.45 -10.88 -30.09
CA GLY A 483 -35.24 -10.43 -29.41
C GLY A 483 -34.80 -8.99 -29.74
N HIS A 484 -35.45 -8.29 -30.69
CA HIS A 484 -35.08 -6.90 -30.99
C HIS A 484 -35.39 -5.96 -29.82
N GLU A 485 -34.46 -5.06 -29.54
CA GLU A 485 -34.56 -4.09 -28.45
C GLU A 485 -34.58 -2.66 -28.98
N TRP A 486 -35.50 -1.83 -28.49
CA TRP A 486 -35.60 -0.43 -28.92
C TRP A 486 -36.15 0.47 -27.81
N LEU A 487 -35.90 1.78 -27.93
CA LEU A 487 -36.42 2.79 -27.02
C LEU A 487 -37.71 3.40 -27.60
N ALA A 488 -38.80 3.41 -26.83
CA ALA A 488 -40.06 4.04 -27.23
C ALA A 488 -40.85 4.56 -26.02
N GLU A 489 -41.74 5.53 -26.26
CA GLU A 489 -42.66 6.06 -25.26
C GLU A 489 -43.74 5.04 -24.90
N ILE A 490 -44.08 4.94 -23.61
CA ILE A 490 -45.13 4.02 -23.13
C ILE A 490 -46.46 4.32 -23.83
N ARG A 491 -46.85 5.60 -23.97
CA ARG A 491 -48.06 6.02 -24.69
C ARG A 491 -48.09 5.49 -26.12
N SER A 492 -46.99 5.63 -26.87
CA SER A 492 -46.91 5.15 -28.26
C SER A 492 -47.12 3.64 -28.38
N ARG A 493 -46.69 2.87 -27.37
CA ARG A 493 -46.92 1.42 -27.32
C ARG A 493 -48.36 1.08 -26.97
N ALA A 494 -48.93 1.75 -25.97
CA ALA A 494 -50.33 1.58 -25.59
C ALA A 494 -51.30 1.95 -26.73
N GLU A 495 -50.92 2.88 -27.60
CA GLU A 495 -51.64 3.29 -28.81
C GLU A 495 -51.41 2.34 -30.03
N GLY A 496 -50.72 1.22 -29.85
CA GLY A 496 -50.56 0.19 -30.89
C GLY A 496 -49.28 0.28 -31.74
N GLY A 497 -48.29 1.08 -31.34
CA GLY A 497 -46.97 1.08 -31.98
C GLY A 497 -46.35 -0.32 -31.97
N LYS A 498 -45.65 -0.72 -33.05
CA LYS A 498 -44.98 -2.05 -33.19
C LYS A 498 -43.45 -1.90 -33.15
N CYS A 499 -42.73 -3.02 -32.99
CA CYS A 499 -41.27 -3.03 -33.03
C CYS A 499 -40.77 -2.42 -34.35
N PRO A 500 -39.97 -1.33 -34.31
CA PRO A 500 -39.52 -0.65 -35.51
C PRO A 500 -38.58 -1.53 -36.33
N ILE A 501 -37.79 -2.39 -35.68
CA ILE A 501 -36.83 -3.29 -36.35
C ILE A 501 -37.59 -4.36 -37.14
N CYS A 502 -38.62 -4.98 -36.54
CA CYS A 502 -39.51 -5.93 -37.23
C CYS A 502 -40.28 -5.28 -38.40
N ARG A 503 -40.59 -3.98 -38.31
CA ARG A 503 -41.32 -3.23 -39.34
C ARG A 503 -40.41 -2.68 -40.46
N SER A 504 -39.11 -2.57 -40.19
CA SER A 504 -38.16 -1.93 -41.09
C SER A 504 -37.70 -2.85 -42.23
N ARG A 505 -37.46 -2.30 -43.43
CA ARG A 505 -37.06 -3.04 -44.65
C ARG A 505 -35.69 -3.76 -44.55
N TYR A 506 -35.06 -3.79 -43.38
CA TYR A 506 -33.72 -4.35 -43.15
C TYR A 506 -33.70 -5.89 -43.13
N VAL A 507 -34.88 -6.52 -43.18
CA VAL A 507 -35.07 -7.92 -43.54
C VAL A 507 -36.16 -8.00 -44.61
N ARG A 508 -35.98 -7.32 -45.75
CA ARG A 508 -36.66 -7.70 -46.99
C ARG A 508 -35.68 -8.57 -47.77
N GLU A 509 -36.02 -9.85 -47.94
CA GLU A 509 -35.60 -10.78 -49.01
C GLU A 509 -34.44 -10.31 -49.91
N GLY A 510 -33.27 -10.12 -49.33
CA GLY A 510 -32.08 -9.63 -50.02
C GLY A 510 -30.88 -10.32 -49.42
N LYS A 511 -30.16 -11.07 -50.25
CA LYS A 511 -28.95 -11.80 -49.89
C LYS A 511 -27.94 -10.91 -49.14
N SER A 512 -27.20 -11.49 -48.20
CA SER A 512 -26.24 -10.73 -47.37
C SER A 512 -25.07 -10.18 -48.20
N LEU A 513 -24.33 -9.20 -47.66
CA LEU A 513 -23.13 -8.66 -48.33
C LEU A 513 -22.10 -9.78 -48.61
N VAL A 514 -21.93 -10.71 -47.67
CA VAL A 514 -21.01 -11.87 -47.83
C VAL A 514 -21.48 -12.80 -48.95
N GLU A 515 -22.79 -13.06 -49.05
CA GLU A 515 -23.35 -13.95 -50.07
C GLU A 515 -23.26 -13.37 -51.49
N VAL A 516 -23.51 -12.07 -51.66
CA VAL A 516 -23.58 -11.45 -52.99
C VAL A 516 -22.22 -10.94 -53.46
N CYS A 517 -21.41 -10.41 -52.54
CA CYS A 517 -20.17 -9.72 -52.87
C CYS A 517 -19.05 -10.09 -51.88
N PRO A 518 -18.59 -11.36 -51.87
CA PRO A 518 -17.57 -11.84 -50.94
C PRO A 518 -16.27 -11.04 -51.02
N GLU A 519 -15.90 -10.56 -52.22
CA GLU A 519 -14.71 -9.72 -52.40
C GLU A 519 -14.83 -8.35 -51.71
N ALA A 520 -16.02 -7.76 -51.67
CA ALA A 520 -16.27 -6.55 -50.88
C ALA A 520 -16.25 -6.86 -49.39
N ALA A 521 -16.88 -7.95 -48.96
CA ALA A 521 -16.91 -8.38 -47.57
C ALA A 521 -15.50 -8.61 -46.99
N LYS A 522 -14.55 -9.14 -47.78
CA LYS A 522 -13.14 -9.28 -47.36
C LYS A 522 -12.45 -7.96 -46.99
N ARG A 523 -12.97 -6.81 -47.44
CA ARG A 523 -12.47 -5.47 -47.10
C ARG A 523 -13.14 -4.87 -45.87
N TRP A 524 -14.00 -5.60 -45.18
CA TRP A 524 -14.72 -5.11 -44.00
C TRP A 524 -13.75 -4.87 -42.83
N ASP A 525 -13.90 -3.73 -42.15
CA ASP A 525 -13.15 -3.44 -40.93
C ASP A 525 -13.97 -3.86 -39.69
N TYR A 526 -13.68 -5.04 -39.14
CA TYR A 526 -14.43 -5.60 -38.01
C TYR A 526 -14.25 -4.79 -36.71
N GLU A 527 -13.07 -4.22 -36.48
CA GLU A 527 -12.76 -3.43 -35.29
C GLU A 527 -13.53 -2.10 -35.28
N LYS A 528 -13.65 -1.44 -36.45
CA LYS A 528 -14.28 -0.11 -36.53
C LYS A 528 -15.79 -0.13 -36.78
N ASN A 529 -16.38 -1.28 -37.08
CA ASN A 529 -17.80 -1.43 -37.40
C ASN A 529 -18.59 -2.14 -36.29
N GLU A 530 -18.21 -1.94 -35.02
CA GLU A 530 -18.83 -2.57 -33.85
C GLU A 530 -20.37 -2.60 -33.91
N GLY A 531 -20.94 -3.79 -33.69
CA GLY A 531 -22.39 -4.02 -33.75
C GLY A 531 -22.97 -4.21 -35.15
N LEU A 532 -22.13 -4.28 -36.20
CA LEU A 532 -22.54 -4.63 -37.55
C LEU A 532 -21.76 -5.82 -38.08
N ASP A 533 -22.50 -6.73 -38.70
CA ASP A 533 -21.95 -7.97 -39.25
C ASP A 533 -22.22 -8.04 -40.77
N PRO A 534 -21.18 -8.19 -41.62
CA PRO A 534 -21.33 -8.33 -43.07
C PRO A 534 -22.22 -9.52 -43.48
N HIS A 535 -22.41 -10.53 -42.63
CA HIS A 535 -23.34 -11.65 -42.84
C HIS A 535 -24.80 -11.28 -42.66
N THR A 536 -25.10 -10.17 -41.97
CA THR A 536 -26.48 -9.77 -41.61
C THR A 536 -26.92 -8.48 -42.29
N VAL A 537 -26.00 -7.73 -42.88
CA VAL A 537 -26.31 -6.51 -43.64
C VAL A 537 -26.53 -6.82 -45.13
N SER A 538 -27.54 -6.18 -45.71
CA SER A 538 -27.82 -6.29 -47.15
C SER A 538 -26.75 -5.57 -47.99
N TYR A 539 -26.37 -6.17 -49.12
CA TYR A 539 -25.42 -5.58 -50.09
C TYR A 539 -25.88 -4.23 -50.67
N GLY A 540 -27.21 -3.97 -50.69
CA GLY A 540 -27.80 -2.73 -51.19
C GLY A 540 -27.97 -1.62 -50.14
N SER A 541 -27.36 -1.77 -48.97
CA SER A 541 -27.51 -0.83 -47.86
C SER A 541 -26.82 0.51 -48.10
N ASP A 542 -27.50 1.61 -47.74
CA ASP A 542 -26.96 2.97 -47.79
C ASP A 542 -26.09 3.33 -46.57
N LYS A 543 -25.91 2.38 -45.65
CA LYS A 543 -25.15 2.58 -44.41
C LYS A 543 -23.66 2.80 -44.71
N LYS A 544 -23.07 3.86 -44.14
CA LYS A 544 -21.62 4.14 -44.21
C LYS A 544 -20.86 3.36 -43.16
N VAL A 545 -19.97 2.47 -43.60
CA VAL A 545 -19.11 1.62 -42.77
C VAL A 545 -17.64 1.84 -43.10
N TRP A 546 -16.77 1.35 -42.23
CA TRP A 546 -15.33 1.35 -42.41
C TRP A 546 -14.85 0.15 -43.22
N TRP A 547 -13.89 0.40 -44.10
CA TRP A 547 -13.27 -0.57 -44.97
C TRP A 547 -11.75 -0.49 -44.83
N ARG A 548 -11.10 -1.64 -45.02
CA ARG A 548 -9.65 -1.81 -44.93
C ARG A 548 -9.16 -2.57 -46.17
N CYS A 549 -8.06 -2.11 -46.76
CA CYS A 549 -7.50 -2.81 -47.92
C CYS A 549 -6.83 -4.11 -47.47
N ILE A 550 -7.09 -5.18 -48.23
CA ILE A 550 -6.48 -6.50 -47.98
C ILE A 550 -4.96 -6.47 -48.24
N ARG A 551 -4.52 -5.71 -49.27
CA ARG A 551 -3.11 -5.65 -49.67
C ARG A 551 -2.27 -4.70 -48.82
N TYR A 552 -2.87 -3.61 -48.34
CA TYR A 552 -2.20 -2.57 -47.58
C TYR A 552 -3.07 -2.19 -46.37
N PRO A 553 -2.87 -2.79 -45.19
CA PRO A 553 -3.74 -2.59 -44.03
C PRO A 553 -3.89 -1.13 -43.56
N ASP A 554 -2.92 -0.28 -43.86
CA ASP A 554 -2.96 1.17 -43.56
C ASP A 554 -3.96 1.93 -44.46
N HIS A 555 -4.34 1.37 -45.60
CA HIS A 555 -5.35 1.94 -46.48
C HIS A 555 -6.74 1.69 -45.89
N GLN A 556 -7.23 2.65 -45.11
CA GLN A 556 -8.55 2.61 -44.49
C GLN A 556 -9.44 3.74 -45.01
N TRP A 557 -10.73 3.45 -45.24
CA TRP A 557 -11.70 4.44 -45.72
C TRP A 557 -13.11 4.17 -45.21
N ARG A 558 -13.95 5.21 -45.24
CA ARG A 558 -15.37 5.14 -44.85
C ARG A 558 -16.25 5.40 -46.07
N ARG A 559 -17.15 4.47 -46.40
CA ARG A 559 -18.03 4.51 -47.59
C ARG A 559 -19.33 3.73 -47.34
N ARG A 560 -20.38 4.05 -48.10
CA ARG A 560 -21.64 3.27 -48.13
C ARG A 560 -21.40 1.85 -48.64
N ILE A 561 -22.20 0.88 -48.17
CA ILE A 561 -22.11 -0.52 -48.59
C ILE A 561 -22.44 -0.69 -50.07
N ASP A 562 -23.56 -0.14 -50.52
CA ASP A 562 -23.97 -0.16 -51.93
C ASP A 562 -22.88 0.40 -52.87
N HIS A 563 -22.23 1.50 -52.49
CA HIS A 563 -21.17 2.13 -53.27
C HIS A 563 -19.83 1.36 -53.23
N GLU A 564 -19.54 0.61 -52.16
CA GLU A 564 -18.36 -0.26 -52.13
C GLU A 564 -18.57 -1.49 -53.02
N VAL A 565 -19.79 -2.04 -53.02
CA VAL A 565 -20.19 -3.15 -53.89
C VAL A 565 -20.07 -2.78 -55.36
N SER A 566 -20.55 -1.59 -55.76
CA SER A 566 -20.47 -1.13 -57.15
C SER A 566 -19.15 -0.42 -57.51
N GLY A 567 -18.25 -0.24 -56.54
CA GLY A 567 -17.06 0.61 -56.66
C GLY A 567 -15.81 -0.13 -57.13
N LYS A 568 -14.73 0.62 -57.39
CA LYS A 568 -13.41 0.08 -57.78
C LYS A 568 -12.59 -0.48 -56.60
N GLY A 569 -13.23 -0.76 -55.46
CA GLY A 569 -12.57 -1.19 -54.23
C GLY A 569 -11.75 -0.08 -53.54
N CYS A 570 -10.56 -0.45 -53.05
CA CYS A 570 -9.68 0.43 -52.28
C CYS A 570 -9.33 1.71 -53.06
N PRO A 571 -9.72 2.91 -52.57
CA PRO A 571 -9.52 4.17 -53.29
C PRO A 571 -8.05 4.58 -53.40
N TYR A 572 -7.17 4.08 -52.52
CA TYR A 572 -5.74 4.34 -52.58
C TYR A 572 -5.10 3.49 -53.70
N CYS A 573 -5.33 2.18 -53.71
CA CYS A 573 -4.86 1.30 -54.78
C CYS A 573 -5.40 1.67 -56.17
N ALA A 574 -6.64 2.18 -56.23
CA ALA A 574 -7.26 2.63 -57.47
C ALA A 574 -6.69 3.99 -57.99
N GLY A 575 -5.75 4.61 -57.27
CA GLY A 575 -5.17 5.89 -57.66
C GLY A 575 -6.16 7.05 -57.56
N ILE A 576 -7.19 6.93 -56.71
CA ILE A 576 -8.17 8.00 -56.42
C ILE A 576 -7.68 8.83 -55.23
N ARG A 577 -7.00 8.20 -54.27
CA ARG A 577 -6.37 8.86 -53.11
C ARG A 577 -4.86 8.64 -53.13
N VAL A 578 -4.11 9.67 -52.72
CA VAL A 578 -2.66 9.57 -52.59
C VAL A 578 -2.28 8.67 -51.41
N CYS A 579 -1.28 7.83 -51.61
CA CYS A 579 -0.63 7.00 -50.61
C CYS A 579 0.86 6.88 -50.95
N ARG A 580 1.63 6.24 -50.06
CA ARG A 580 3.09 6.09 -50.24
C ARG A 580 3.44 5.33 -51.52
N GLU A 581 2.58 4.44 -51.99
CA GLU A 581 2.84 3.59 -53.16
C GLU A 581 2.50 4.28 -54.49
N ASN A 582 1.75 5.39 -54.47
CA ASN A 582 1.25 6.04 -55.69
C ASN A 582 1.50 7.56 -55.76
N SER A 583 2.29 8.10 -54.83
CA SER A 583 2.67 9.51 -54.88
C SER A 583 3.66 9.79 -56.03
N LEU A 584 3.70 11.03 -56.50
CA LEU A 584 4.67 11.49 -57.48
C LEU A 584 6.10 11.29 -56.95
N ALA A 585 6.35 11.64 -55.68
CA ALA A 585 7.67 11.49 -55.06
C ALA A 585 8.17 10.04 -55.08
N SER A 586 7.28 9.10 -54.79
CA SER A 586 7.63 7.69 -54.67
C SER A 586 7.91 7.03 -56.03
N LEU A 587 7.17 7.42 -57.07
CA LEU A 587 7.26 6.76 -58.38
C LEU A 587 8.14 7.49 -59.40
N PHE A 588 8.35 8.81 -59.24
CA PHE A 588 9.15 9.62 -60.15
C PHE A 588 10.10 10.56 -59.36
N PRO A 589 11.04 9.99 -58.59
CA PRO A 589 11.96 10.77 -57.75
C PRO A 589 12.84 11.73 -58.55
N GLU A 590 13.07 11.49 -59.84
CA GLU A 590 13.79 12.39 -60.74
C GLU A 590 13.02 13.69 -60.98
N LEU A 591 11.69 13.64 -61.05
CA LEU A 591 10.84 14.81 -61.25
C LEU A 591 10.71 15.66 -59.99
N VAL A 592 10.96 15.08 -58.81
CA VAL A 592 11.04 15.85 -57.54
C VAL A 592 12.11 16.93 -57.63
N ARG A 593 13.23 16.66 -58.32
CA ARG A 593 14.30 17.64 -58.52
C ARG A 593 13.89 18.84 -59.38
N GLU A 594 12.84 18.67 -60.17
CA GLU A 594 12.29 19.75 -60.99
C GLU A 594 11.06 20.40 -60.35
N TRP A 595 10.71 20.05 -59.11
CA TRP A 595 9.58 20.64 -58.40
C TRP A 595 9.91 22.07 -57.96
N ASP A 596 9.08 23.04 -58.37
CA ASP A 596 9.23 24.41 -57.90
C ASP A 596 8.56 24.58 -56.53
N TYR A 597 9.35 24.46 -55.46
CA TYR A 597 8.85 24.58 -54.09
C TYR A 597 8.35 25.98 -53.74
N GLU A 598 8.86 27.02 -54.39
CA GLU A 598 8.41 28.40 -54.17
C GLU A 598 7.03 28.61 -54.79
N GLU A 599 6.83 28.15 -56.04
CA GLU A 599 5.54 28.27 -56.73
C GLU A 599 4.47 27.35 -56.12
N ASN A 600 4.84 26.13 -55.71
CA ASN A 600 3.90 25.14 -55.16
C ASN A 600 3.63 25.32 -53.66
N LYS A 601 4.34 26.22 -52.99
CA LYS A 601 4.15 26.58 -51.58
C LYS A 601 4.13 25.33 -50.69
N THR A 602 3.02 25.05 -50.01
CA THR A 602 2.88 23.95 -49.06
C THR A 602 2.62 22.60 -49.74
N LEU A 603 2.37 22.55 -51.05
CA LEU A 603 2.07 21.31 -51.75
C LEU A 603 3.35 20.54 -52.04
N GLN A 604 3.48 19.36 -51.44
CA GLN A 604 4.67 18.52 -51.58
C GLN A 604 4.45 17.42 -52.63
N PRO A 605 5.53 16.94 -53.30
CA PRO A 605 5.44 15.83 -54.25
C PRO A 605 4.86 14.53 -53.66
N HIS A 606 4.98 14.29 -52.35
CA HIS A 606 4.40 13.12 -51.68
C HIS A 606 2.87 13.21 -51.50
N ASP A 607 2.30 14.41 -51.57
CA ASP A 607 0.87 14.66 -51.40
C ASP A 607 0.09 14.61 -52.72
N VAL A 608 0.79 14.33 -53.81
CA VAL A 608 0.24 14.42 -55.17
C VAL A 608 0.34 13.08 -55.86
N LEU A 609 -0.77 12.61 -56.44
CA LEU A 609 -0.80 11.41 -57.26
C LEU A 609 0.04 11.59 -58.53
N TYR A 610 0.84 10.58 -58.88
CA TYR A 610 1.69 10.64 -60.08
C TYR A 610 0.93 10.88 -61.40
N ASN A 611 -0.36 10.54 -61.45
CA ASN A 611 -1.19 10.65 -62.65
C ASN A 611 -2.21 11.80 -62.59
N THR A 612 -2.11 12.70 -61.59
CA THR A 612 -3.09 13.78 -61.47
C THR A 612 -2.98 14.78 -62.62
N ARG A 613 -4.13 15.30 -63.07
CA ARG A 613 -4.19 16.42 -64.01
C ARG A 613 -3.99 17.79 -63.35
N ARG A 614 -3.78 17.83 -62.02
CA ARG A 614 -3.48 19.06 -61.28
C ARG A 614 -2.23 19.73 -61.85
N SER A 615 -2.36 21.00 -62.22
CA SER A 615 -1.24 21.84 -62.68
C SER A 615 -0.44 22.35 -61.49
N VAL A 616 0.88 22.20 -61.56
CA VAL A 616 1.86 22.58 -60.53
C VAL A 616 3.05 23.28 -61.18
N GLY A 617 3.82 24.03 -60.40
CA GLY A 617 5.05 24.71 -60.84
C GLY A 617 6.22 23.73 -60.97
N TRP A 618 7.03 23.92 -62.01
CA TRP A 618 8.25 23.18 -62.28
C TRP A 618 9.39 24.14 -62.59
N ILE A 619 10.60 23.77 -62.19
CA ILE A 619 11.84 24.48 -62.48
C ILE A 619 12.87 23.50 -63.07
N CYS A 620 13.47 23.81 -64.21
CA CYS A 620 14.50 22.96 -64.80
C CYS A 620 15.89 23.35 -64.32
N ARG A 621 16.91 22.54 -64.63
CA ARG A 621 18.31 22.82 -64.28
C ARG A 621 18.83 24.17 -64.80
N GLU A 622 18.36 24.59 -65.98
CA GLU A 622 18.67 25.91 -66.57
C GLU A 622 17.90 27.09 -65.93
N GLY A 623 17.15 26.84 -64.84
CA GLY A 623 16.42 27.87 -64.09
C GLY A 623 15.08 28.31 -64.68
N HIS A 624 14.67 27.81 -65.86
CA HIS A 624 13.35 28.15 -66.42
C HIS A 624 12.21 27.57 -65.58
N ARG A 625 11.23 28.41 -65.24
CA ARG A 625 10.03 28.04 -64.48
C ARG A 625 8.80 27.95 -65.38
N TRP A 626 7.95 26.94 -65.18
CA TRP A 626 6.70 26.82 -65.92
C TRP A 626 5.64 26.02 -65.15
N LYS A 627 4.38 26.16 -65.58
CA LYS A 627 3.25 25.37 -65.05
C LYS A 627 2.91 24.23 -65.99
N ALA A 628 2.80 23.02 -65.44
CA ALA A 628 2.31 21.86 -66.16
C ALA A 628 1.62 20.89 -65.19
N SER A 629 0.71 20.06 -65.72
CA SER A 629 0.14 18.99 -64.90
C SER A 629 1.14 17.88 -64.62
N VAL A 630 1.03 17.27 -63.45
CA VAL A 630 1.86 16.10 -63.07
C VAL A 630 1.73 14.99 -64.11
N TYR A 631 0.49 14.67 -64.53
CA TYR A 631 0.23 13.74 -65.63
C TYR A 631 1.00 14.07 -66.92
N SER A 632 1.13 15.35 -67.26
CA SER A 632 1.90 15.75 -68.44
C SER A 632 3.39 15.49 -68.29
N ARG A 633 3.94 15.63 -67.07
CA ARG A 633 5.35 15.35 -66.77
C ARG A 633 5.63 13.85 -66.69
N THR A 634 4.71 13.07 -66.10
CA THR A 634 4.88 11.63 -65.88
C THR A 634 4.45 10.80 -67.08
N GLN A 635 3.17 10.86 -67.46
CA GLN A 635 2.57 9.99 -68.49
C GLN A 635 2.89 10.46 -69.91
N LYS A 636 2.88 11.77 -70.15
CA LYS A 636 3.24 12.34 -71.47
C LYS A 636 4.73 12.68 -71.61
N LYS A 637 5.51 12.51 -70.54
CA LYS A 637 6.97 12.78 -70.49
C LYS A 637 7.38 14.13 -71.09
N ARG A 638 6.53 15.16 -70.94
CA ARG A 638 6.84 16.50 -71.48
C ARG A 638 7.78 17.21 -70.51
N GLY A 639 8.93 17.68 -71.02
CA GLY A 639 9.92 18.46 -70.26
C GLY A 639 9.71 19.97 -70.35
N CYS A 640 10.75 20.73 -70.01
CA CYS A 640 10.73 22.19 -70.07
C CYS A 640 10.42 22.70 -71.50
N PRO A 641 9.35 23.50 -71.69
CA PRO A 641 8.96 23.99 -73.01
C PRO A 641 9.93 25.03 -73.59
N VAL A 642 10.76 25.66 -72.75
CA VAL A 642 11.80 26.61 -73.18
C VAL A 642 13.03 25.86 -73.68
N CYS A 643 13.54 24.89 -72.91
CA CYS A 643 14.67 24.06 -73.33
C CYS A 643 14.36 23.25 -74.59
N LYS A 644 13.13 22.72 -74.71
CA LYS A 644 12.71 21.99 -75.93
C LYS A 644 12.76 22.87 -77.18
N ARG A 645 12.33 24.14 -77.09
CA ARG A 645 12.36 25.09 -78.21
C ARG A 645 13.78 25.47 -78.61
N ARG A 646 14.70 25.61 -77.66
CA ARG A 646 16.13 25.88 -77.92
C ARG A 646 16.87 24.69 -78.53
N ALA A 647 16.42 23.46 -78.31
CA ALA A 647 17.01 22.25 -78.89
C ALA A 647 16.46 21.89 -80.29
N SER A 648 15.51 22.67 -80.81
CA SER A 648 14.91 22.48 -82.15
C SER A 648 15.31 23.57 -83.16
N LEU A 649 16.18 24.49 -82.73
CA LEU A 649 16.93 25.48 -83.52
C LEU A 649 18.37 25.02 -83.55
#